data_AF-A0A059B3I2-F1
#
_entry.id   AF-A0A059B3I2-F1
#
_cell.length_a   1.000
_cell.length_b   1.000
_cell.length_c   1.000
_cell.angle_alpha   90.00
_cell.angle_beta   90.00
_cell.angle_gamma   90.00
#
_symmetry.space_group_name_H-M   'P 1'
#
loop_
_entity.id
_entity.type
_entity.pdbx_description
1 polymer ?
#
loop_
_entity_poly.entity_id
_entity_poly.type
_entity_poly.pdbx_seq_one_letter_code
_entity_poly.pdbx_strand_id
1 'polypeptide(L)'
;MAKIVTQKVFNELKKAYLVVSNNLVGVDSHVDKIMEEIDAHINETQIVGIHGMGGIGKTTIAKIIYNELSNKYDNCCFLSNIRETSKLKGIEYLQQQLIHDILKTKWVKITNIDEGIKTIKERLPNKKVLRCGRKGSYGCTCRRKDVLYVPEVDWRYELTCLDPNLSLQLFSKHAFRRESPVDDYISQSERAIRIAGGLPLAIEVIGSLLSDKNKEKWDDTLKMLESVPHDKVQNKLKISYDALDNRQQRIFLDIACHFIGCCKDIVVYFWDASKLFPEAAMEVLRNMSLIKIGENNILWMHDQLRDLGREIVRQESEMNIEKQRWVWNPEDGLNLLRIHEEKKEVQALHLRFDDQRPFTYKEFKSLPNLTFLEVDDLKENFHAKKMFLWLKWPSYALPTNFFQRKSDLLPRLRWLSWHNIRPTFKIANFFVENLIILDLSWSEITHDWKGWSHMKATKNLKVPNLAHCRRLKRTPNFSTHSNLERLILLGCISLIKIDRSICQLKRLVFLDVTDCWSLQRLPNELGRDLASLEYLSLRGCLSLERLPETIGNLESLIELNISYMTIKELPNSIEKLKNLKVVNMEYNDVSKILDAFWTMEKLEIIKLIGRNHRDHYGHVEFGDCIYENKSLRILRLRGVRIHALPRLPKSLIELELEELRVDTFPDLSNLANLKVLHLGFCPHNCDGKSDGLLEEPIPQWIENLSKLESLELLFYKEIASWTDLNLSPHLRRLPRLPSNLSSLRLSGCDSLCSMDLSNLRKLSSLSIVYSAIAEIEGLGCLENLRDLDLHCVGQLAKLPDLSKLNKLRHIEVWGCGNLVEIQGELPWFMDELRIYSCDSFQEFPNLFRLMGKTDVYICIRNQMFGYTGGHRLLLRGFKQMQIPDLSNWNRLTILTLESCHNLVEIQGELPQSLEKLRIQCCESLQKLPDLSSLKGLRKVTIRHCGKLAVEEISRLCSEKSIKFVGGDDEDEEDKLPVWPTILRYERGRWARR
;
A
#
# COMPACT_ATOMS: atom_id res chain seq x y z
N MET A 1 13.31 -19.36 -11.04
CA MET A 1 11.94 -19.67 -10.60
C MET A 1 11.62 -19.08 -9.21
N ALA A 2 12.46 -19.29 -8.19
CA ALA A 2 12.33 -18.66 -6.87
C ALA A 2 12.16 -17.13 -6.94
N LYS A 3 13.03 -16.42 -7.69
CA LYS A 3 12.95 -14.96 -7.95
C LYS A 3 11.59 -14.46 -8.47
N ILE A 4 10.82 -15.28 -9.19
CA ILE A 4 9.51 -14.92 -9.75
C ILE A 4 8.42 -15.12 -8.69
N VAL A 5 8.53 -16.16 -7.86
CA VAL A 5 7.62 -16.44 -6.75
C VAL A 5 7.85 -15.47 -5.59
N THR A 6 9.11 -15.12 -5.28
CA THR A 6 9.43 -14.06 -4.33
C THR A 6 8.88 -12.73 -4.83
N GLN A 7 9.02 -12.41 -6.13
CA GLN A 7 8.37 -11.23 -6.70
C GLN A 7 6.84 -11.33 -6.55
N LYS A 8 6.21 -12.48 -6.80
CA LYS A 8 4.74 -12.66 -6.69
C LYS A 8 4.22 -12.55 -5.25
N VAL A 9 4.96 -13.03 -4.26
CA VAL A 9 4.66 -12.88 -2.83
C VAL A 9 4.92 -11.45 -2.36
N PHE A 10 6.04 -10.86 -2.78
CA PHE A 10 6.35 -9.43 -2.58
C PHE A 10 5.32 -8.53 -3.27
N ASN A 11 4.65 -9.03 -4.31
CA ASN A 11 3.59 -8.35 -5.03
C ASN A 11 2.24 -8.43 -4.30
N GLU A 12 1.92 -9.55 -3.65
CA GLU A 12 0.74 -9.68 -2.77
C GLU A 12 0.93 -8.86 -1.48
N LEU A 13 2.12 -8.93 -0.86
CA LEU A 13 2.48 -8.13 0.33
C LEU A 13 2.60 -6.62 0.04
N LYS A 14 2.69 -6.20 -1.23
CA LYS A 14 2.71 -4.80 -1.67
C LYS A 14 1.32 -4.24 -2.01
N LYS A 15 0.24 -5.01 -1.89
CA LYS A 15 -1.12 -4.43 -2.01
C LYS A 15 -1.30 -3.47 -0.84
N ALA A 16 -1.10 -2.17 -1.10
CA ALA A 16 -1.12 -1.15 -0.06
C ALA A 16 -2.56 -0.97 0.42
N TYR A 17 -2.86 -1.44 1.62
CA TYR A 17 -4.06 -1.00 2.32
C TYR A 17 -3.98 0.52 2.48
N LEU A 18 -4.87 1.25 1.81
CA LEU A 18 -4.87 2.70 1.86
C LEU A 18 -5.49 3.14 3.18
N VAL A 19 -4.70 3.77 4.05
CA VAL A 19 -5.23 4.30 5.31
C VAL A 19 -6.37 5.28 5.04
N VAL A 20 -7.48 5.00 5.71
CA VAL A 20 -8.68 5.83 5.77
C VAL A 20 -8.82 6.38 7.20
N SER A 21 -9.49 7.51 7.37
CA SER A 21 -9.70 8.14 8.68
C SER A 21 -10.45 7.17 9.63
N ASN A 22 -10.18 7.24 10.93
CA ASN A 22 -10.96 6.50 11.94
C ASN A 22 -12.30 7.18 12.27
N ASN A 23 -12.50 8.43 11.82
CA ASN A 23 -13.70 9.23 12.09
C ASN A 23 -14.72 9.20 10.93
N LEU A 24 -14.85 8.05 10.25
CA LEU A 24 -15.80 7.91 9.15
C LEU A 24 -17.24 7.86 9.66
N VAL A 25 -18.15 8.41 8.86
CA VAL A 25 -19.59 8.45 9.15
C VAL A 25 -20.36 8.31 7.84
N GLY A 26 -21.32 7.38 7.78
CA GLY A 26 -22.28 7.24 6.67
C GLY A 26 -21.72 6.80 5.32
N VAL A 27 -20.54 6.18 5.29
CA VAL A 27 -19.83 5.85 4.05
C VAL A 27 -20.33 4.57 3.41
N ASP A 28 -20.83 3.64 4.22
CA ASP A 28 -21.22 2.28 3.80
C ASP A 28 -22.28 2.33 2.70
N SER A 29 -23.34 3.14 2.87
CA SER A 29 -24.41 3.27 1.87
C SER A 29 -23.96 3.79 0.49
N HIS A 30 -22.90 4.61 0.44
CA HIS A 30 -22.34 5.10 -0.82
C HIS A 30 -21.43 4.06 -1.45
N VAL A 31 -20.65 3.35 -0.64
CA VAL A 31 -19.77 2.26 -1.07
C VAL A 31 -20.62 1.12 -1.63
N ASP A 32 -21.64 0.67 -0.90
CA ASP A 32 -22.54 -0.42 -1.32
C ASP A 32 -23.18 -0.12 -2.68
N LYS A 33 -23.71 1.09 -2.89
CA LYS A 33 -24.30 1.50 -4.18
C LYS A 33 -23.31 1.50 -5.33
N ILE A 34 -22.06 1.93 -5.09
CA ILE A 34 -21.03 1.92 -6.13
C ILE A 34 -20.57 0.48 -6.39
N MET A 35 -20.47 -0.35 -5.35
CA MET A 35 -20.07 -1.75 -5.46
C MET A 35 -21.12 -2.59 -6.19
N GLU A 36 -22.42 -2.37 -5.94
CA GLU A 36 -23.50 -3.03 -6.67
C GLU A 36 -23.44 -2.79 -8.19
N GLU A 37 -23.02 -1.58 -8.59
CA GLU A 37 -22.88 -1.17 -9.99
C GLU A 37 -21.54 -1.59 -10.62
N ILE A 38 -20.48 -1.75 -9.83
CA ILE A 38 -19.20 -2.32 -10.30
C ILE A 38 -19.31 -3.83 -10.48
N ASP A 39 -19.95 -4.51 -9.52
CA ASP A 39 -20.32 -5.92 -9.65
C ASP A 39 -21.33 -6.11 -10.79
N ALA A 40 -21.87 -5.01 -11.34
CA ALA A 40 -22.86 -5.05 -12.40
C ALA A 40 -22.33 -5.46 -13.78
N HIS A 41 -21.03 -5.38 -14.03
CA HIS A 41 -20.52 -5.38 -15.41
C HIS A 41 -19.04 -5.82 -15.46
N ILE A 42 -18.69 -6.81 -14.64
CA ILE A 42 -17.32 -7.28 -14.32
C ILE A 42 -16.50 -7.72 -15.57
N ASN A 43 -17.12 -7.82 -16.74
CA ASN A 43 -16.56 -8.38 -17.98
C ASN A 43 -16.04 -7.34 -18.95
N GLU A 44 -16.55 -6.13 -18.83
CA GLU A 44 -16.27 -5.04 -19.75
C GLU A 44 -15.32 -4.06 -19.08
N THR A 45 -14.63 -3.31 -19.94
CA THR A 45 -13.74 -2.25 -19.52
C THR A 45 -14.57 -1.11 -18.94
N GLN A 46 -14.77 -1.08 -17.62
CA GLN A 46 -15.62 -0.07 -16.98
C GLN A 46 -14.87 1.12 -16.37
N ILE A 47 -15.38 2.31 -16.66
CA ILE A 47 -14.88 3.59 -16.15
C ILE A 47 -15.96 4.21 -15.26
N VAL A 48 -15.79 4.02 -13.94
CA VAL A 48 -16.61 4.67 -12.92
C VAL A 48 -16.12 6.08 -12.63
N GLY A 49 -16.99 7.07 -12.81
CA GLY A 49 -16.75 8.48 -12.51
C GLY A 49 -17.47 8.92 -11.24
N ILE A 50 -16.76 9.04 -10.12
CA ILE A 50 -17.30 9.62 -8.88
C ILE A 50 -17.13 11.14 -8.95
N HIS A 51 -18.21 11.92 -8.85
CA HIS A 51 -18.12 13.39 -8.84
C HIS A 51 -18.90 14.04 -7.71
N GLY A 52 -18.58 15.30 -7.44
CA GLY A 52 -19.18 16.06 -6.35
C GLY A 52 -18.28 17.23 -5.93
N MET A 53 -18.77 18.09 -5.03
CA MET A 53 -18.06 19.29 -4.59
C MET A 53 -16.70 18.96 -3.93
N GLY A 54 -15.71 19.86 -4.03
CA GLY A 54 -14.43 19.69 -3.32
C GLY A 54 -14.64 19.56 -1.81
N GLY A 55 -13.99 18.59 -1.14
CA GLY A 55 -14.18 18.36 0.30
C GLY A 55 -15.32 17.40 0.68
N ILE A 56 -16.06 16.86 -0.30
CA ILE A 56 -17.22 15.96 -0.07
C ILE A 56 -16.85 14.50 0.31
N GLY A 57 -15.56 14.14 0.36
CA GLY A 57 -15.14 12.77 0.69
C GLY A 57 -14.95 11.81 -0.50
N LYS A 58 -14.95 12.30 -1.75
CA LYS A 58 -14.67 11.48 -2.96
C LYS A 58 -13.44 10.59 -2.85
N THR A 59 -12.31 11.17 -2.45
CA THR A 59 -11.04 10.44 -2.32
C THR A 59 -11.11 9.41 -1.21
N THR A 60 -11.86 9.70 -0.14
CA THR A 60 -12.10 8.79 0.99
C THR A 60 -12.88 7.56 0.52
N ILE A 61 -13.97 7.76 -0.22
CA ILE A 61 -14.77 6.66 -0.81
C ILE A 61 -13.95 5.86 -1.82
N ALA A 62 -13.20 6.53 -2.70
CA ALA A 62 -12.33 5.84 -3.65
C ALA A 62 -11.24 4.98 -2.97
N LYS A 63 -10.74 5.38 -1.79
CA LYS A 63 -9.81 4.56 -1.00
C LYS A 63 -10.49 3.34 -0.39
N ILE A 64 -11.71 3.50 0.14
CA ILE A 64 -12.47 2.37 0.73
C ILE A 64 -12.79 1.35 -0.36
N ILE A 65 -13.35 1.80 -1.48
CA ILE A 65 -13.63 0.95 -2.65
C ILE A 65 -12.34 0.29 -3.17
N TYR A 66 -11.23 1.02 -3.24
CA TYR A 66 -9.95 0.44 -3.63
C TYR A 66 -9.52 -0.67 -2.66
N ASN A 67 -9.61 -0.44 -1.34
CA ASN A 67 -9.23 -1.44 -0.35
C ASN A 67 -10.09 -2.70 -0.47
N GLU A 68 -11.40 -2.55 -0.67
CA GLU A 68 -12.34 -3.67 -0.86
C GLU A 68 -12.11 -4.42 -2.18
N LEU A 69 -11.94 -3.72 -3.29
CA LEU A 69 -11.74 -4.33 -4.60
C LEU A 69 -10.31 -4.81 -4.85
N SER A 70 -9.31 -4.28 -4.16
CA SER A 70 -7.89 -4.60 -4.45
C SER A 70 -7.54 -6.08 -4.31
N ASN A 71 -8.34 -6.81 -3.53
CA ASN A 71 -8.21 -8.26 -3.37
C ASN A 71 -8.76 -9.04 -4.57
N LYS A 72 -9.79 -8.51 -5.26
CA LYS A 72 -10.42 -9.12 -6.45
C LYS A 72 -9.60 -8.98 -7.75
N TYR A 73 -8.54 -8.17 -7.76
CA TYR A 73 -7.71 -7.92 -8.97
C TYR A 73 -6.23 -8.28 -8.75
N ASP A 74 -5.66 -9.05 -9.69
CA ASP A 74 -4.25 -9.47 -9.68
C ASP A 74 -3.26 -8.29 -9.70
N ASN A 75 -3.67 -7.18 -10.32
CA ASN A 75 -2.85 -5.98 -10.41
C ASN A 75 -3.70 -4.74 -10.10
N CYS A 76 -3.27 -3.95 -9.12
CA CYS A 76 -3.99 -2.77 -8.63
C CYS A 76 -3.06 -1.57 -8.60
N CYS A 77 -3.55 -0.39 -8.98
CA CYS A 77 -2.81 0.86 -8.89
C CYS A 77 -3.72 1.98 -8.40
N PHE A 78 -3.27 2.70 -7.37
CA PHE A 78 -3.93 3.89 -6.86
C PHE A 78 -3.09 5.13 -7.17
N LEU A 79 -3.50 5.88 -8.19
CA LEU A 79 -2.84 7.12 -8.57
C LEU A 79 -3.48 8.29 -7.82
N SER A 80 -2.90 8.62 -6.67
CA SER A 80 -3.30 9.80 -5.92
C SER A 80 -2.81 11.11 -6.57
N ASN A 81 -3.58 12.19 -6.39
CA ASN A 81 -3.18 13.56 -6.77
C ASN A 81 -2.70 13.74 -8.23
N ILE A 82 -3.23 12.97 -9.19
CA ILE A 82 -2.82 12.97 -10.60
C ILE A 82 -2.60 14.37 -11.19
N ARG A 83 -3.53 15.31 -10.99
CA ARG A 83 -3.41 16.69 -11.53
C ARG A 83 -2.15 17.40 -11.07
N GLU A 84 -1.71 17.14 -9.84
CA GLU A 84 -0.50 17.75 -9.28
C GLU A 84 0.73 16.96 -9.69
N THR A 85 0.67 15.64 -9.57
CA THR A 85 1.76 14.76 -10.00
C THR A 85 2.09 14.96 -11.48
N SER A 86 1.08 15.14 -12.34
CA SER A 86 1.28 15.41 -13.77
C SER A 86 1.91 16.78 -14.02
N LYS A 87 1.61 17.78 -13.18
CA LYS A 87 2.13 19.15 -13.31
C LYS A 87 3.57 19.27 -12.78
N LEU A 88 3.86 18.62 -11.66
CA LEU A 88 5.16 18.67 -11.00
C LEU A 88 6.14 17.67 -11.62
N LYS A 89 5.71 16.42 -11.85
CA LYS A 89 6.58 15.31 -12.24
C LYS A 89 6.39 14.83 -13.69
N GLY A 90 5.41 15.37 -14.41
CA GLY A 90 5.07 14.95 -15.79
C GLY A 90 4.07 13.79 -15.83
N ILE A 91 3.44 13.59 -17.00
CA ILE A 91 2.49 12.49 -17.25
C ILE A 91 3.24 11.16 -17.37
N GLU A 92 4.48 11.20 -17.81
CA GLU A 92 5.41 10.08 -17.94
C GLU A 92 5.68 9.47 -16.55
N TYR A 93 5.87 10.30 -15.51
CA TYR A 93 6.02 9.82 -14.13
C TYR A 93 4.77 9.04 -13.67
N LEU A 94 3.58 9.51 -14.03
CA LEU A 94 2.33 8.80 -13.71
C LEU A 94 2.22 7.49 -14.50
N GLN A 95 2.65 7.46 -15.76
CA GLN A 95 2.73 6.22 -16.55
C GLN A 95 3.77 5.24 -15.97
N GLN A 96 4.88 5.75 -15.45
CA GLN A 96 5.90 4.94 -14.77
C GLN A 96 5.40 4.40 -13.44
N GLN A 97 4.74 5.23 -12.65
CA GLN A 97 4.11 4.81 -11.40
C GLN A 97 3.05 3.75 -11.69
N LEU A 98 2.20 3.98 -12.69
CA LEU A 98 1.20 3.04 -13.15
C LEU A 98 1.83 1.70 -13.59
N ILE A 99 2.86 1.74 -14.42
CA ILE A 99 3.56 0.54 -14.90
C ILE A 99 4.28 -0.16 -13.75
N HIS A 100 4.91 0.58 -12.85
CA HIS A 100 5.58 0.05 -11.68
C HIS A 100 4.60 -0.62 -10.73
N ASP A 101 3.47 0.02 -10.43
CA ASP A 101 2.46 -0.49 -9.49
C ASP A 101 1.71 -1.70 -10.06
N ILE A 102 1.45 -1.71 -11.38
CA ILE A 102 0.77 -2.83 -12.05
C ILE A 102 1.72 -4.00 -12.34
N LEU A 103 2.89 -3.75 -12.91
CA LEU A 103 3.83 -4.82 -13.26
C LEU A 103 4.66 -5.25 -12.06
N LYS A 104 4.74 -4.43 -11.01
CA LYS A 104 5.48 -4.63 -9.77
C LYS A 104 6.95 -5.02 -10.02
N THR A 105 7.52 -4.51 -11.10
CA THR A 105 8.93 -4.71 -11.51
C THR A 105 9.82 -3.57 -11.02
N LYS A 106 11.15 -3.68 -11.16
CA LYS A 106 12.04 -2.51 -11.01
C LYS A 106 11.51 -1.36 -11.90
N TRP A 107 11.59 -0.14 -11.39
CA TRP A 107 11.16 1.09 -12.07
C TRP A 107 11.60 1.07 -13.55
N VAL A 108 10.63 0.93 -14.45
CA VAL A 108 10.87 0.92 -15.89
C VAL A 108 11.01 2.38 -16.31
N LYS A 109 12.15 2.72 -16.92
CA LYS A 109 12.40 4.07 -17.43
C LYS A 109 11.57 4.25 -18.70
N ILE A 110 10.61 5.18 -18.70
CA ILE A 110 9.73 5.47 -19.85
C ILE A 110 10.13 6.84 -20.39
N THR A 111 10.84 6.90 -21.50
CA THR A 111 11.51 8.13 -21.93
C THR A 111 10.60 9.22 -22.51
N ASN A 112 9.35 8.93 -22.86
CA ASN A 112 8.35 9.92 -23.29
C ASN A 112 6.92 9.34 -23.22
N ILE A 113 5.89 10.21 -23.31
CA ILE A 113 4.47 9.83 -23.22
C ILE A 113 4.10 8.73 -24.22
N ASP A 114 4.60 8.81 -25.45
CA ASP A 114 4.27 7.86 -26.53
C ASP A 114 4.88 6.48 -26.29
N GLU A 115 6.13 6.42 -25.80
CA GLU A 115 6.74 5.17 -25.34
C GLU A 115 5.99 4.61 -24.13
N GLY A 116 5.51 5.47 -23.23
CA GLY A 116 4.67 5.06 -22.11
C GLY A 116 3.35 4.46 -22.58
N ILE A 117 2.67 5.12 -23.52
CA ILE A 117 1.45 4.60 -24.16
C ILE A 117 1.74 3.29 -24.87
N LYS A 118 2.84 3.18 -25.63
CA LYS A 118 3.25 1.97 -26.33
C LYS A 118 3.55 0.83 -25.35
N THR A 119 4.31 1.10 -24.29
CA THR A 119 4.66 0.12 -23.25
C THR A 119 3.43 -0.34 -22.49
N ILE A 120 2.49 0.58 -22.20
CA ILE A 120 1.19 0.27 -21.62
C ILE A 120 0.41 -0.64 -22.57
N LYS A 121 0.29 -0.28 -23.85
CA LYS A 121 -0.42 -1.06 -24.88
C LYS A 121 0.20 -2.43 -25.13
N GLU A 122 1.52 -2.57 -25.04
CA GLU A 122 2.22 -3.84 -25.25
C GLU A 122 2.19 -4.75 -24.01
N ARG A 123 2.23 -4.18 -22.80
CA ARG A 123 2.39 -4.96 -21.55
C ARG A 123 1.13 -5.14 -20.72
N LEU A 124 0.09 -4.34 -20.98
CA LEU A 124 -1.20 -4.39 -20.26
C LEU A 124 -2.42 -4.93 -21.04
N PRO A 125 -2.35 -5.40 -22.30
CA PRO A 125 -3.56 -5.71 -23.08
C PRO A 125 -4.35 -6.92 -22.56
N ASN A 126 -3.72 -7.83 -21.79
CA ASN A 126 -4.34 -9.08 -21.31
C ASN A 126 -4.35 -9.20 -19.77
N LYS A 127 -4.25 -8.08 -19.03
CA LYS A 127 -4.25 -8.09 -17.55
C LYS A 127 -5.54 -7.49 -17.01
N LYS A 128 -6.20 -8.18 -16.06
CA LYS A 128 -7.21 -7.56 -15.20
C LYS A 128 -6.51 -6.54 -14.29
N VAL A 129 -6.86 -5.26 -14.40
CA VAL A 129 -6.23 -4.18 -13.66
C VAL A 129 -7.27 -3.27 -13.03
N LEU A 130 -7.20 -3.09 -11.71
CA LEU A 130 -7.93 -2.01 -11.02
C LEU A 130 -7.08 -0.75 -11.02
N ARG A 131 -7.57 0.33 -11.66
CA ARG A 131 -6.96 1.67 -11.55
C ARG A 131 -7.96 2.61 -10.88
N CYS A 132 -7.47 3.47 -9.99
CA CYS A 132 -8.24 4.57 -9.40
C CYS A 132 -7.38 5.83 -9.48
N GLY A 133 -7.90 6.91 -10.06
CA GLY A 133 -7.09 8.11 -10.31
C GLY A 133 -7.88 9.35 -10.74
N ARG A 134 -7.31 10.55 -10.51
CA ARG A 134 -7.93 11.82 -10.91
C ARG A 134 -7.56 12.26 -12.34
N LYS A 135 -8.36 11.83 -13.33
CA LYS A 135 -8.18 11.92 -14.81
C LYS A 135 -7.21 10.87 -15.38
N GLY A 136 -7.72 10.06 -16.32
CA GLY A 136 -6.96 9.11 -17.14
C GLY A 136 -7.16 7.64 -16.74
N SER A 137 -8.32 7.09 -17.11
CA SER A 137 -8.72 5.67 -17.12
C SER A 137 -8.86 4.96 -15.76
N TYR A 138 -10.05 4.35 -15.58
CA TYR A 138 -10.63 3.56 -14.47
C TYR A 138 -10.65 4.29 -13.10
N GLY A 139 -11.85 4.42 -12.52
CA GLY A 139 -12.10 5.08 -11.22
C GLY A 139 -11.70 6.56 -11.13
N CYS A 140 -12.47 7.48 -11.73
CA CYS A 140 -12.16 8.92 -11.73
C CYS A 140 -12.94 9.72 -10.68
N THR A 141 -12.26 10.39 -9.74
CA THR A 141 -12.92 11.37 -8.84
C THR A 141 -12.88 12.80 -9.40
N CYS A 142 -13.99 13.38 -9.87
CA CYS A 142 -13.99 14.74 -10.46
C CYS A 142 -14.68 15.80 -9.58
N ARG A 143 -14.30 17.09 -9.71
CA ARG A 143 -15.01 18.23 -9.09
C ARG A 143 -16.04 18.89 -10.02
N ARG A 144 -16.04 18.56 -11.32
CA ARG A 144 -16.77 19.25 -12.39
C ARG A 144 -17.63 18.26 -13.16
N LYS A 145 -18.94 18.54 -13.28
CA LYS A 145 -19.96 17.70 -13.93
C LYS A 145 -19.81 17.69 -15.46
N ASP A 146 -19.26 18.76 -16.01
CA ASP A 146 -19.01 19.04 -17.42
C ASP A 146 -17.72 18.38 -17.98
N VAL A 147 -16.74 18.10 -17.13
CA VAL A 147 -15.49 17.40 -17.51
C VAL A 147 -15.70 15.89 -17.70
N LEU A 148 -16.88 15.38 -17.35
CA LEU A 148 -17.29 13.98 -17.57
C LEU A 148 -17.94 13.77 -18.96
N TYR A 149 -18.16 14.82 -19.77
CA TYR A 149 -18.57 14.70 -21.17
C TYR A 149 -17.39 14.35 -22.10
N VAL A 150 -16.59 13.37 -21.68
CA VAL A 150 -15.71 12.64 -22.60
C VAL A 150 -16.48 11.37 -22.98
N PRO A 151 -16.52 10.93 -24.26
CA PRO A 151 -17.36 9.82 -24.73
C PRO A 151 -17.08 8.42 -24.11
N GLU A 152 -16.24 8.32 -23.09
CA GLU A 152 -15.61 7.08 -22.59
C GLU A 152 -15.80 6.86 -21.07
N VAL A 153 -16.85 7.42 -20.43
CA VAL A 153 -17.16 7.14 -19.01
C VAL A 153 -18.47 6.37 -18.93
N ASP A 154 -18.40 5.09 -18.52
CA ASP A 154 -19.54 4.16 -18.54
C ASP A 154 -20.58 4.48 -17.45
N TRP A 155 -20.14 4.93 -16.27
CA TRP A 155 -21.05 5.21 -15.16
C TRP A 155 -20.60 6.38 -14.29
N ARG A 156 -21.57 7.12 -13.73
CA ARG A 156 -21.32 8.35 -12.95
C ARG A 156 -22.06 8.34 -11.63
N TYR A 157 -21.34 8.55 -10.54
CA TYR A 157 -21.91 8.66 -9.20
C TYR A 157 -21.70 10.05 -8.62
N GLU A 158 -22.81 10.72 -8.29
CA GLU A 158 -22.77 12.02 -7.63
C GLU A 158 -22.79 11.84 -6.10
N LEU A 159 -21.73 12.30 -5.44
CA LEU A 159 -21.67 12.38 -3.99
C LEU A 159 -22.39 13.62 -3.49
N THR A 160 -23.40 13.40 -2.66
CA THR A 160 -24.19 14.44 -2.00
C THR A 160 -23.59 14.83 -0.65
N CYS A 161 -24.06 15.97 -0.10
CA CYS A 161 -23.72 16.37 1.26
C CYS A 161 -24.26 15.36 2.29
N LEU A 162 -23.62 15.32 3.45
CA LEU A 162 -24.08 14.53 4.59
C LEU A 162 -25.44 15.04 5.07
N ASP A 163 -26.30 14.11 5.49
CA ASP A 163 -27.54 14.48 6.17
C ASP A 163 -27.22 15.10 7.56
N PRO A 164 -28.20 15.79 8.17
CA PRO A 164 -27.98 16.49 9.44
C PRO A 164 -27.51 15.58 10.59
N ASN A 165 -27.97 14.33 10.66
CA ASN A 165 -27.61 13.41 11.75
C ASN A 165 -26.17 12.94 11.61
N LEU A 166 -25.78 12.51 10.41
CA LEU A 166 -24.38 12.14 10.11
C LEU A 166 -23.44 13.35 10.24
N SER A 167 -23.91 14.54 9.85
CA SER A 167 -23.17 15.79 10.02
C SER A 167 -22.94 16.12 11.49
N LEU A 168 -23.93 15.89 12.35
CA LEU A 168 -23.82 16.09 13.80
C LEU A 168 -22.85 15.12 14.44
N GLN A 169 -22.88 13.85 14.02
CA GLN A 169 -21.94 12.85 14.48
C GLN A 169 -20.50 13.22 14.08
N LEU A 170 -20.28 13.58 12.81
CA LEU A 170 -18.96 14.01 12.33
C LEU A 170 -18.48 15.28 13.05
N PHE A 171 -19.36 16.28 13.20
CA PHE A 171 -19.06 17.50 13.94
C PHE A 171 -18.64 17.18 15.39
N SER A 172 -19.39 16.29 16.05
CA SER A 172 -19.16 15.95 17.46
C SER A 172 -17.83 15.23 17.68
N LYS A 173 -17.43 14.38 16.74
CA LYS A 173 -16.11 13.74 16.76
C LYS A 173 -14.97 14.76 16.75
N HIS A 174 -15.15 15.88 16.04
CA HIS A 174 -14.13 16.91 15.90
C HIS A 174 -14.22 18.02 16.97
N ALA A 175 -15.42 18.40 17.41
CA ALA A 175 -15.63 19.44 18.41
C ALA A 175 -15.51 18.93 19.85
N PHE A 176 -15.99 17.71 20.14
CA PHE A 176 -16.09 17.18 21.52
C PHE A 176 -15.29 15.88 21.73
N ARG A 177 -14.73 15.30 20.66
CA ARG A 177 -14.08 13.96 20.67
C ARG A 177 -15.03 12.85 21.14
N ARG A 178 -16.33 12.98 20.81
CA ARG A 178 -17.43 12.05 21.16
C ARG A 178 -18.37 11.85 19.98
N GLU A 179 -19.24 10.85 20.05
CA GLU A 179 -20.23 10.56 19.01
C GLU A 179 -21.40 11.57 18.98
N SER A 180 -21.64 12.29 20.08
CA SER A 180 -22.73 13.27 20.23
C SER A 180 -22.26 14.56 20.91
N PRO A 181 -22.97 15.69 20.70
CA PRO A 181 -22.68 16.94 21.38
C PRO A 181 -22.99 16.86 22.88
N VAL A 182 -22.40 17.77 23.66
CA VAL A 182 -22.79 17.99 25.06
C VAL A 182 -24.11 18.77 25.08
N ASP A 183 -25.03 18.45 26.01
CA ASP A 183 -26.40 18.98 26.03
C ASP A 183 -26.48 20.51 25.90
N ASP A 184 -25.62 21.24 26.63
CA ASP A 184 -25.57 22.71 26.60
C ASP A 184 -25.12 23.29 25.24
N TYR A 185 -24.56 22.49 24.35
CA TYR A 185 -24.00 22.90 23.06
C TYR A 185 -24.79 22.39 21.86
N ILE A 186 -25.91 21.69 22.08
CA ILE A 186 -26.75 21.13 20.99
C ILE A 186 -27.17 22.23 20.01
N SER A 187 -27.72 23.35 20.51
CA SER A 187 -28.19 24.45 19.66
C SER A 187 -27.09 25.07 18.80
N GLN A 188 -25.89 25.26 19.36
CA GLN A 188 -24.75 25.80 18.64
C GLN A 188 -24.19 24.77 17.64
N SER A 189 -24.22 23.48 17.98
CA SER A 189 -23.77 22.39 17.11
C SER A 189 -24.66 22.26 15.87
N GLU A 190 -25.98 22.31 16.03
CA GLU A 190 -26.94 22.35 14.93
C GLU A 190 -26.74 23.58 14.02
N ARG A 191 -26.43 24.73 14.64
CA ARG A 191 -26.13 25.98 13.95
C ARG A 191 -24.83 25.85 13.13
N ALA A 192 -23.78 25.25 13.69
CA ALA A 192 -22.53 24.96 12.99
C ALA A 192 -22.72 24.03 11.76
N ILE A 193 -23.59 23.02 11.89
CA ILE A 193 -23.90 22.10 10.78
C ILE A 193 -24.64 22.79 9.65
N ARG A 194 -25.63 23.64 9.98
CA ARG A 194 -26.34 24.47 8.99
C ARG A 194 -25.37 25.37 8.23
N ILE A 195 -24.43 26.00 8.94
CA ILE A 195 -23.37 26.81 8.34
C ILE A 195 -22.49 25.98 7.41
N ALA A 196 -22.06 24.78 7.83
CA ALA A 196 -21.19 23.92 7.04
C ALA A 196 -21.89 23.33 5.79
N GLY A 197 -23.23 23.33 5.76
CA GLY A 197 -24.02 22.88 4.60
C GLY A 197 -23.85 21.39 4.27
N GLY A 198 -23.56 20.57 5.29
CA GLY A 198 -23.37 19.12 5.13
C GLY A 198 -22.06 18.71 4.42
N LEU A 199 -21.13 19.64 4.18
CA LEU A 199 -19.83 19.34 3.56
C LEU A 199 -18.84 18.77 4.61
N PRO A 200 -18.41 17.49 4.50
CA PRO A 200 -17.52 16.85 5.47
C PRO A 200 -16.28 17.67 5.85
N LEU A 201 -15.54 18.20 4.88
CA LEU A 201 -14.36 19.01 5.17
C LEU A 201 -14.69 20.28 5.98
N ALA A 202 -15.79 20.97 5.64
CA ALA A 202 -16.18 22.18 6.37
C ALA A 202 -16.63 21.83 7.79
N ILE A 203 -17.31 20.68 7.96
CA ILE A 203 -17.71 20.16 9.28
C ILE A 203 -16.47 19.84 10.13
N GLU A 204 -15.50 19.10 9.58
CA GLU A 204 -14.24 18.76 10.28
C GLU A 204 -13.51 20.04 10.75
N VAL A 205 -13.34 21.02 9.86
CA VAL A 205 -12.61 22.26 10.15
C VAL A 205 -13.36 23.15 11.13
N ILE A 206 -14.68 23.36 10.96
CA ILE A 206 -15.49 24.18 11.87
C ILE A 206 -15.57 23.52 13.25
N GLY A 207 -15.80 22.21 13.33
CA GLY A 207 -15.80 21.49 14.61
C GLY A 207 -14.47 21.61 15.34
N SER A 208 -13.37 21.46 14.62
CA SER A 208 -12.02 21.61 15.18
C SER A 208 -11.72 23.04 15.65
N LEU A 209 -12.14 24.07 14.88
CA LEU A 209 -12.01 25.49 15.25
C LEU A 209 -12.74 25.85 16.56
N LEU A 210 -13.79 25.11 16.89
CA LEU A 210 -14.64 25.33 18.07
C LEU A 210 -14.23 24.48 19.28
N SER A 211 -13.48 23.40 19.07
CA SER A 211 -13.20 22.35 20.08
C SER A 211 -12.60 22.82 21.42
N ASP A 212 -11.90 23.96 21.44
CA ASP A 212 -11.24 24.50 22.64
C ASP A 212 -11.81 25.87 23.09
N LYS A 213 -13.02 26.23 22.64
CA LYS A 213 -13.65 27.53 22.93
C LYS A 213 -14.83 27.39 23.90
N ASN A 214 -15.06 28.43 24.71
CA ASN A 214 -16.26 28.53 25.53
C ASN A 214 -17.49 28.92 24.68
N LYS A 215 -18.69 28.73 25.23
CA LYS A 215 -19.97 28.93 24.53
C LYS A 215 -20.14 30.35 23.94
N GLU A 216 -19.69 31.39 24.65
CA GLU A 216 -19.72 32.77 24.14
C GLU A 216 -18.87 32.93 22.85
N LYS A 217 -17.63 32.41 22.86
CA LYS A 217 -16.76 32.44 21.68
C LYS A 217 -17.28 31.56 20.54
N TRP A 218 -18.03 30.50 20.83
CA TRP A 218 -18.74 29.74 19.80
C TRP A 218 -19.76 30.62 19.11
N ASP A 219 -20.61 31.30 19.87
CA ASP A 219 -21.66 32.15 19.30
C ASP A 219 -21.11 33.29 18.44
N ASP A 220 -20.00 33.92 18.85
CA ASP A 220 -19.33 34.94 18.04
C ASP A 220 -18.70 34.37 16.77
N THR A 221 -18.03 33.22 16.86
CA THR A 221 -17.44 32.55 15.70
C THR A 221 -18.52 32.10 14.71
N LEU A 222 -19.65 31.58 15.21
CA LEU A 222 -20.78 31.16 14.39
C LEU A 222 -21.49 32.34 13.72
N LYS A 223 -21.68 33.47 14.42
CA LYS A 223 -22.20 34.72 13.81
C LYS A 223 -21.31 35.18 12.65
N MET A 224 -19.99 35.12 12.83
CA MET A 224 -19.05 35.48 11.76
C MET A 224 -19.18 34.52 10.57
N LEU A 225 -19.31 33.22 10.81
CA LEU A 225 -19.52 32.23 9.76
C LEU A 225 -20.87 32.38 9.02
N GLU A 226 -21.93 32.80 9.71
CA GLU A 226 -23.27 33.04 9.14
C GLU A 226 -23.33 34.27 8.24
N SER A 227 -22.48 35.27 8.50
CA SER A 227 -22.37 36.46 7.65
C SER A 227 -21.84 36.16 6.24
N VAL A 228 -21.32 34.95 6.01
CA VAL A 228 -20.73 34.53 4.73
C VAL A 228 -21.77 33.76 3.87
N PRO A 229 -21.98 34.16 2.59
CA PRO A 229 -22.91 33.47 1.69
C PRO A 229 -22.66 31.97 1.53
N HIS A 230 -23.74 31.18 1.39
CA HIS A 230 -23.69 29.71 1.44
C HIS A 230 -22.78 29.05 0.39
N ASP A 231 -22.66 29.65 -0.80
CA ASP A 231 -21.98 29.04 -1.98
C ASP A 231 -20.45 29.16 -1.94
N LYS A 232 -19.89 29.91 -0.98
CA LYS A 232 -18.45 30.19 -0.90
C LYS A 232 -17.79 29.38 0.22
N VAL A 233 -17.72 28.07 0.06
CA VAL A 233 -17.03 27.15 1.00
C VAL A 233 -15.61 27.65 1.35
N GLN A 234 -14.87 28.19 0.37
CA GLN A 234 -13.55 28.76 0.63
C GLN A 234 -13.58 29.95 1.59
N ASN A 235 -14.61 30.80 1.56
CA ASN A 235 -14.75 31.90 2.50
C ASN A 235 -15.07 31.40 3.92
N LYS A 236 -15.85 30.32 4.03
CA LYS A 236 -16.11 29.67 5.32
C LYS A 236 -14.85 29.02 5.90
N LEU A 237 -14.02 28.40 5.05
CA LEU A 237 -12.71 27.88 5.45
C LEU A 237 -11.70 28.99 5.78
N LYS A 238 -11.80 30.15 5.11
CA LYS A 238 -10.94 31.32 5.36
C LYS A 238 -11.03 31.81 6.80
N ILE A 239 -12.20 31.73 7.43
CA ILE A 239 -12.37 32.06 8.85
C ILE A 239 -11.43 31.24 9.76
N SER A 240 -11.17 29.97 9.40
CA SER A 240 -10.24 29.14 10.17
C SER A 240 -8.77 29.55 9.95
N TYR A 241 -8.44 30.09 8.78
CA TYR A 241 -7.14 30.70 8.50
C TYR A 241 -6.98 32.06 9.20
N ASP A 242 -8.02 32.90 9.19
CA ASP A 242 -8.02 34.22 9.82
C ASP A 242 -7.90 34.12 11.36
N ALA A 243 -8.30 32.98 11.94
CA ALA A 243 -8.14 32.68 13.36
C ALA A 243 -6.71 32.27 13.76
N LEU A 244 -5.82 31.99 12.80
CA LEU A 244 -4.42 31.62 13.05
C LEU A 244 -3.59 32.87 13.37
N ASP A 245 -2.54 32.70 14.19
CA ASP A 245 -1.54 33.76 14.38
C ASP A 245 -0.67 33.95 13.12
N ASN A 246 0.04 35.08 13.03
CA ASN A 246 0.87 35.41 11.86
C ASN A 246 1.92 34.33 11.50
N ARG A 247 2.42 33.57 12.49
CA ARG A 247 3.43 32.51 12.25
C ARG A 247 2.78 31.25 11.71
N GLN A 248 1.63 30.87 12.27
CA GLN A 248 0.83 29.74 11.82
C GLN A 248 0.29 29.97 10.41
N GLN A 249 -0.20 31.18 10.11
CA GLN A 249 -0.61 31.59 8.76
C GLN A 249 0.55 31.44 7.76
N ARG A 250 1.75 31.89 8.15
CA ARG A 250 2.95 31.74 7.32
C ARG A 250 3.25 30.27 6.99
N ILE A 251 3.24 29.39 7.99
CA ILE A 251 3.48 27.95 7.80
C ILE A 251 2.37 27.32 6.94
N PHE A 252 1.10 27.71 7.14
CA PHE A 252 -0.01 27.24 6.32
C PHE A 252 0.19 27.57 4.83
N LEU A 253 0.59 28.81 4.52
CA LEU A 253 0.86 29.24 3.14
C LEU A 253 2.10 28.56 2.55
N ASP A 254 3.18 28.43 3.33
CA ASP A 254 4.38 27.68 2.92
C ASP A 254 4.02 26.23 2.51
N ILE A 255 3.17 25.54 3.29
CA ILE A 255 2.67 24.20 2.96
C ILE A 255 1.82 24.23 1.69
N ALA A 256 0.81 25.11 1.62
CA ALA A 256 -0.09 25.21 0.48
C ALA A 256 0.64 25.47 -0.85
N CYS A 257 1.71 26.26 -0.81
CA CYS A 257 2.46 26.63 -2.00
C CYS A 257 3.53 25.60 -2.37
N HIS A 258 4.39 25.16 -1.43
CA HIS A 258 5.60 24.38 -1.76
C HIS A 258 5.82 23.08 -0.97
N PHE A 259 5.32 22.92 0.27
CA PHE A 259 5.72 21.77 1.12
C PHE A 259 4.75 20.58 1.17
N ILE A 260 3.71 20.56 0.33
CA ILE A 260 2.85 19.36 0.22
C ILE A 260 3.68 18.19 -0.33
N GLY A 261 3.67 17.06 0.39
CA GLY A 261 4.44 15.87 0.03
C GLY A 261 5.88 15.86 0.55
N CYS A 262 6.33 16.91 1.26
CA CYS A 262 7.63 16.95 1.89
C CYS A 262 7.63 16.24 3.26
N CYS A 263 8.79 15.71 3.66
CA CYS A 263 8.97 15.13 5.00
C CYS A 263 9.02 16.25 6.05
N LYS A 264 8.12 16.19 7.05
CA LYS A 264 8.04 17.12 8.19
C LYS A 264 9.41 17.34 8.80
N ASP A 265 10.14 16.26 9.04
CA ASP A 265 11.44 16.26 9.72
C ASP A 265 12.54 17.04 8.99
N ILE A 266 12.35 17.34 7.70
CA ILE A 266 13.23 18.20 6.91
C ILE A 266 12.72 19.65 6.92
N VAL A 267 11.41 19.84 6.73
CA VAL A 267 10.79 21.17 6.59
C VAL A 267 10.88 21.99 7.87
N VAL A 268 10.86 21.36 9.05
CA VAL A 268 11.05 22.04 10.34
C VAL A 268 12.32 22.91 10.39
N TYR A 269 13.42 22.46 9.78
CA TYR A 269 14.67 23.22 9.72
C TYR A 269 14.55 24.55 8.97
N PHE A 270 13.71 24.59 7.93
CA PHE A 270 13.45 25.81 7.16
C PHE A 270 12.68 26.83 7.98
N TRP A 271 11.69 26.38 8.75
CA TRP A 271 10.85 27.22 9.60
C TRP A 271 11.57 27.67 10.88
N ASP A 272 12.37 26.81 11.49
CA ASP A 272 13.17 27.13 12.68
C ASP A 272 14.16 28.25 12.41
N ALA A 273 14.85 28.16 11.27
CA ALA A 273 15.74 29.22 10.82
C ALA A 273 15.00 30.56 10.69
N SER A 274 13.72 30.50 10.35
CA SER A 274 12.83 31.65 10.15
C SER A 274 12.14 32.08 11.45
N LYS A 275 12.49 31.45 12.59
CA LYS A 275 11.94 31.71 13.94
C LYS A 275 10.41 31.57 13.98
N LEU A 276 9.88 30.59 13.24
CA LEU A 276 8.43 30.35 13.14
C LEU A 276 7.88 29.36 14.15
N PHE A 277 8.74 28.71 14.97
CA PHE A 277 8.34 27.73 16.00
C PHE A 277 7.44 26.61 15.44
N PRO A 278 7.97 25.80 14.51
CA PRO A 278 7.18 24.92 13.67
C PRO A 278 6.45 23.83 14.44
N GLU A 279 7.01 23.27 15.53
CA GLU A 279 6.33 22.22 16.29
C GLU A 279 4.99 22.70 16.89
N ALA A 280 5.00 23.84 17.58
CA ALA A 280 3.78 24.42 18.15
C ALA A 280 2.78 24.84 17.06
N ALA A 281 3.26 25.43 15.96
CA ALA A 281 2.40 25.85 14.87
C ALA A 281 1.77 24.65 14.12
N MET A 282 2.54 23.60 13.83
CA MET A 282 2.03 22.39 13.18
C MET A 282 1.03 21.64 14.06
N GLU A 283 1.24 21.62 15.38
CA GLU A 283 0.28 21.04 16.30
C GLU A 283 -1.08 21.75 16.19
N VAL A 284 -1.09 23.09 16.20
CA VAL A 284 -2.31 23.88 16.00
C VAL A 284 -2.95 23.60 14.63
N LEU A 285 -2.17 23.62 13.55
CA LEU A 285 -2.69 23.34 12.20
C LEU A 285 -3.28 21.92 12.09
N ARG A 286 -2.68 20.92 12.76
CA ARG A 286 -3.19 19.54 12.81
C ARG A 286 -4.46 19.46 13.64
N ASN A 287 -4.49 20.11 14.81
CA ASN A 287 -5.65 20.13 15.68
C ASN A 287 -6.85 20.82 15.03
N MET A 288 -6.61 21.87 14.22
CA MET A 288 -7.64 22.53 13.42
C MET A 288 -8.02 21.78 12.13
N SER A 289 -7.49 20.56 11.93
CA SER A 289 -7.71 19.74 10.73
C SER A 289 -7.31 20.42 9.41
N LEU A 290 -6.42 21.42 9.46
CA LEU A 290 -5.93 22.15 8.29
C LEU A 290 -4.83 21.38 7.53
N ILE A 291 -4.08 20.53 8.24
CA ILE A 291 -3.06 19.64 7.68
C ILE A 291 -3.20 18.23 8.29
N LYS A 292 -2.65 17.23 7.60
CA LYS A 292 -2.47 15.86 8.12
C LYS A 292 -1.02 15.42 7.91
N ILE A 293 -0.52 14.56 8.80
CA ILE A 293 0.81 13.94 8.68
C ILE A 293 0.60 12.46 8.39
N GLY A 294 1.11 11.98 7.26
CA GLY A 294 0.98 10.57 6.84
C GLY A 294 1.97 9.62 7.54
N GLU A 295 1.90 8.33 7.19
CA GLU A 295 2.65 7.23 7.84
C GLU A 295 4.19 7.34 7.78
N ASN A 296 4.73 8.24 6.95
CA ASN A 296 6.18 8.48 6.81
C ASN A 296 6.58 9.92 7.19
N ASN A 297 5.87 10.55 8.13
CA ASN A 297 6.04 11.97 8.48
C ASN A 297 5.86 12.93 7.28
N ILE A 298 5.11 12.52 6.25
CA ILE A 298 4.89 13.33 5.05
C ILE A 298 3.75 14.32 5.30
N LEU A 299 3.99 15.60 4.99
CA LEU A 299 3.00 16.66 5.09
C LEU A 299 1.94 16.53 4.00
N TRP A 300 0.67 16.56 4.40
CA TRP A 300 -0.47 16.50 3.51
C TRP A 300 -1.46 17.62 3.84
N MET A 301 -2.03 18.25 2.80
CA MET A 301 -3.06 19.27 2.92
C MET A 301 -4.19 18.99 1.92
N HIS A 302 -5.43 19.20 2.37
CA HIS A 302 -6.59 18.98 1.52
C HIS A 302 -6.61 19.97 0.35
N ASP A 303 -7.04 19.51 -0.83
CA ASP A 303 -6.99 20.29 -2.07
C ASP A 303 -7.74 21.65 -1.99
N GLN A 304 -8.89 21.72 -1.32
CA GLN A 304 -9.63 22.97 -1.04
C GLN A 304 -8.85 23.96 -0.16
N LEU A 305 -8.15 23.48 0.87
CA LEU A 305 -7.35 24.31 1.79
C LEU A 305 -6.10 24.84 1.09
N ARG A 306 -5.47 24.00 0.28
CA ARG A 306 -4.37 24.43 -0.58
C ARG A 306 -4.81 25.50 -1.57
N ASP A 307 -5.92 25.26 -2.27
CA ASP A 307 -6.45 26.20 -3.26
C ASP A 307 -6.83 27.53 -2.57
N LEU A 308 -7.36 27.49 -1.34
CA LEU A 308 -7.59 28.68 -0.50
C LEU A 308 -6.27 29.42 -0.19
N GLY A 309 -5.25 28.72 0.30
CA GLY A 309 -3.94 29.34 0.60
C GLY A 309 -3.32 30.01 -0.63
N ARG A 310 -3.38 29.35 -1.80
CA ARG A 310 -2.89 29.91 -3.07
C ARG A 310 -3.69 31.12 -3.54
N GLU A 311 -5.00 31.14 -3.30
CA GLU A 311 -5.85 32.28 -3.63
C GLU A 311 -5.60 33.47 -2.71
N ILE A 312 -5.36 33.23 -1.41
CA ILE A 312 -4.94 34.28 -0.47
C ILE A 312 -3.67 34.96 -0.97
N VAL A 313 -2.64 34.20 -1.39
CA VAL A 313 -1.38 34.76 -1.91
C VAL A 313 -1.62 35.61 -3.17
N ARG A 314 -2.52 35.19 -4.06
CA ARG A 314 -2.85 35.97 -5.28
C ARG A 314 -3.58 37.26 -4.96
N GLN A 315 -4.50 37.23 -4.00
CA GLN A 315 -5.24 38.42 -3.58
C GLN A 315 -4.33 39.43 -2.88
N GLU A 316 -3.44 38.96 -2.00
CA GLU A 316 -2.42 39.80 -1.35
C GLU A 316 -1.49 40.49 -2.36
N SER A 317 -1.27 39.88 -3.52
CA SER A 317 -0.39 40.41 -4.56
C SER A 317 -1.11 41.23 -5.64
N GLU A 318 -2.39 41.55 -5.47
CA GLU A 318 -3.23 42.21 -6.50
C GLU A 318 -3.22 41.44 -7.85
N MET A 319 -3.14 40.11 -7.81
CA MET A 319 -2.97 39.24 -8.98
C MET A 319 -1.67 39.45 -9.78
N ASN A 320 -0.75 40.28 -9.29
CA ASN A 320 0.55 40.50 -9.91
C ASN A 320 1.59 39.50 -9.39
N ILE A 321 2.16 38.70 -10.28
CA ILE A 321 3.17 37.68 -9.99
C ILE A 321 4.47 38.25 -9.38
N GLU A 322 4.89 39.46 -9.77
CA GLU A 322 6.13 40.08 -9.27
C GLU A 322 6.01 40.50 -7.81
N LYS A 323 4.78 40.73 -7.35
CA LYS A 323 4.43 41.03 -5.95
C LYS A 323 4.13 39.77 -5.14
N GLN A 324 4.10 38.57 -5.75
CA GLN A 324 3.82 37.32 -5.03
C GLN A 324 5.03 36.87 -4.22
N ARG A 325 4.80 36.59 -2.93
CA ARG A 325 5.82 36.03 -2.05
C ARG A 325 6.17 34.59 -2.39
N TRP A 326 5.20 33.81 -2.85
CA TRP A 326 5.37 32.41 -3.26
C TRP A 326 4.98 32.24 -4.72
N VAL A 327 5.93 31.75 -5.52
CA VAL A 327 5.73 31.43 -6.93
C VAL A 327 5.92 29.93 -7.09
N TRP A 328 4.81 29.19 -6.96
CA TRP A 328 4.81 27.71 -6.96
C TRP A 328 4.64 27.08 -8.34
N ASN A 329 4.29 27.85 -9.37
CA ASN A 329 4.15 27.35 -10.73
C ASN A 329 5.46 27.57 -11.50
N PRO A 330 6.09 26.53 -12.05
CA PRO A 330 7.35 26.66 -12.78
C PRO A 330 7.30 27.60 -13.99
N GLU A 331 6.18 27.64 -14.73
CA GLU A 331 6.03 28.52 -15.91
C GLU A 331 6.00 29.99 -15.50
N ASP A 332 5.26 30.27 -14.43
CA ASP A 332 5.16 31.57 -13.79
C ASP A 332 6.54 32.01 -13.27
N GLY A 333 7.30 31.09 -12.65
CA GLY A 333 8.68 31.34 -12.22
C GLY A 333 9.64 31.66 -13.38
N LEU A 334 9.53 30.96 -14.51
CA LEU A 334 10.33 31.26 -15.71
C LEU A 334 9.99 32.62 -16.31
N ASN A 335 8.71 32.96 -16.41
CA ASN A 335 8.27 34.28 -16.88
C ASN A 335 8.78 35.39 -15.96
N LEU A 336 8.73 35.16 -14.66
CA LEU A 336 9.24 36.08 -13.66
C LEU A 336 10.76 36.33 -13.81
N LEU A 337 11.56 35.32 -14.15
CA LEU A 337 13.00 35.53 -14.41
C LEU A 337 13.29 36.34 -15.68
N ARG A 338 12.39 36.36 -16.67
CA ARG A 338 12.58 37.13 -17.92
C ARG A 338 12.51 38.64 -17.71
N ILE A 339 11.83 39.06 -16.65
CA ILE A 339 11.67 40.47 -16.28
C ILE A 339 12.93 40.86 -15.52
N HIS A 340 13.67 41.87 -15.99
CA HIS A 340 14.96 42.25 -15.40
C HIS A 340 14.85 43.22 -14.22
N GLU A 341 13.64 43.53 -13.78
CA GLU A 341 13.35 44.38 -12.62
C GLU A 341 13.56 43.63 -11.30
N GLU A 342 13.87 44.37 -10.24
CA GLU A 342 14.12 43.84 -8.89
C GLU A 342 12.83 43.45 -8.19
N LYS A 343 12.74 42.20 -7.74
CA LYS A 343 11.52 41.58 -7.18
C LYS A 343 11.71 41.30 -5.71
N LYS A 344 11.54 42.33 -4.89
CA LYS A 344 11.79 42.27 -3.44
C LYS A 344 10.79 41.42 -2.67
N GLU A 345 9.58 41.24 -3.19
CA GLU A 345 8.55 40.45 -2.49
C GLU A 345 8.74 38.95 -2.64
N VAL A 346 9.36 38.47 -3.73
CA VAL A 346 9.51 37.04 -4.03
C VAL A 346 10.47 36.37 -3.04
N GLN A 347 9.95 35.42 -2.27
CA GLN A 347 10.68 34.69 -1.23
C GLN A 347 10.80 33.19 -1.51
N ALA A 348 9.88 32.61 -2.27
CA ALA A 348 9.91 31.22 -2.69
C ALA A 348 9.65 31.11 -4.19
N LEU A 349 10.51 30.38 -4.88
CA LEU A 349 10.46 30.23 -6.32
C LEU A 349 10.63 28.77 -6.71
N HIS A 350 9.67 28.24 -7.46
CA HIS A 350 9.77 26.96 -8.14
C HIS A 350 10.05 27.23 -9.63
N LEU A 351 11.06 26.57 -10.16
CA LEU A 351 11.50 26.67 -11.56
C LEU A 351 11.52 25.30 -12.21
N ARG A 352 11.39 25.32 -13.53
CA ARG A 352 11.65 24.15 -14.37
C ARG A 352 12.81 24.43 -15.29
N PHE A 353 13.72 23.48 -15.44
CA PHE A 353 14.86 23.60 -16.34
C PHE A 353 14.40 23.55 -17.81
N ASP A 354 14.93 24.46 -18.62
CA ASP A 354 14.74 24.49 -20.08
C ASP A 354 16.10 24.27 -20.76
N ASP A 355 16.25 23.13 -21.43
CA ASP A 355 17.47 22.74 -22.19
C ASP A 355 17.84 23.76 -23.28
N GLN A 356 16.92 24.65 -23.67
CA GLN A 356 17.12 25.65 -24.74
C GLN A 356 17.85 26.91 -24.25
N ARG A 357 17.86 27.23 -22.94
CA ARG A 357 18.44 28.49 -22.44
C ARG A 357 19.06 28.35 -21.05
N PRO A 358 20.36 28.65 -20.87
CA PRO A 358 20.98 28.73 -19.55
C PRO A 358 20.46 29.96 -18.78
N PHE A 359 20.28 29.81 -17.47
CA PHE A 359 19.99 30.93 -16.58
C PHE A 359 21.19 31.88 -16.47
N THR A 360 20.92 33.18 -16.43
CA THR A 360 21.95 34.22 -16.32
C THR A 360 22.05 34.78 -14.91
N TYR A 361 23.23 35.29 -14.55
CA TYR A 361 23.44 35.96 -13.25
C TYR A 361 22.46 37.11 -13.00
N LYS A 362 22.13 37.89 -14.05
CA LYS A 362 21.22 39.03 -13.94
C LYS A 362 19.81 38.61 -13.52
N GLU A 363 19.36 37.42 -13.94
CA GLU A 363 18.05 36.87 -13.61
C GLU A 363 17.93 36.58 -12.11
N PHE A 364 18.90 35.86 -11.53
CA PHE A 364 18.90 35.59 -10.07
C PHE A 364 19.27 36.79 -9.22
N LYS A 365 20.09 37.73 -9.73
CA LYS A 365 20.38 39.00 -9.02
C LYS A 365 19.11 39.82 -8.79
N SER A 366 18.09 39.66 -9.64
CA SER A 366 16.81 40.35 -9.49
C SER A 366 15.96 39.85 -8.31
N LEU A 367 16.38 38.80 -7.60
CA LEU A 367 15.65 38.14 -6.51
C LEU A 367 16.41 38.23 -5.16
N PRO A 368 16.60 39.43 -4.59
CA PRO A 368 17.46 39.62 -3.43
C PRO A 368 16.95 38.95 -2.14
N ASN A 369 15.63 38.70 -2.05
CA ASN A 369 14.97 38.18 -0.86
C ASN A 369 14.59 36.70 -0.94
N LEU A 370 15.08 35.98 -1.95
CA LEU A 370 14.75 34.57 -2.11
C LEU A 370 15.29 33.73 -0.95
N THR A 371 14.40 32.97 -0.33
CA THR A 371 14.69 32.07 0.80
C THR A 371 14.54 30.59 0.42
N PHE A 372 13.68 30.29 -0.55
CA PHE A 372 13.44 28.94 -1.07
C PHE A 372 13.58 28.95 -2.60
N LEU A 373 14.40 28.04 -3.12
CA LEU A 373 14.54 27.80 -4.55
C LEU A 373 14.44 26.30 -4.82
N GLU A 374 13.50 25.92 -5.67
CA GLU A 374 13.35 24.58 -6.19
C GLU A 374 13.49 24.62 -7.71
N VAL A 375 14.35 23.76 -8.25
CA VAL A 375 14.56 23.62 -9.68
C VAL A 375 14.32 22.18 -10.07
N ASP A 376 13.18 21.96 -10.72
CA ASP A 376 12.81 20.66 -11.28
C ASP A 376 13.38 20.49 -12.69
N ASP A 377 13.95 19.32 -12.95
CA ASP A 377 14.30 18.85 -14.28
C ASP A 377 13.48 17.58 -14.55
N LEU A 378 12.68 17.57 -15.63
CA LEU A 378 11.99 16.36 -16.04
C LEU A 378 13.05 15.33 -16.41
N LYS A 379 13.07 14.22 -15.67
CA LYS A 379 14.07 13.14 -15.74
C LYS A 379 14.37 12.55 -17.13
N GLU A 380 13.70 12.96 -18.22
CA GLU A 380 13.60 12.13 -19.43
C GLU A 380 13.79 12.82 -20.78
N ASN A 381 14.61 13.88 -20.85
CA ASN A 381 15.15 14.33 -22.15
C ASN A 381 16.56 13.79 -22.50
N PHE A 382 17.09 12.82 -21.76
CA PHE A 382 18.38 12.17 -22.07
C PHE A 382 18.24 10.84 -22.82
N HIS A 383 17.96 10.94 -24.13
CA HIS A 383 18.12 9.83 -25.08
C HIS A 383 19.58 9.68 -25.55
N ALA A 384 20.02 8.43 -25.78
CA ALA A 384 21.31 8.09 -26.38
C ALA A 384 21.56 8.74 -27.77
N LYS A 385 20.51 9.15 -28.50
CA LYS A 385 20.63 9.95 -29.74
C LYS A 385 21.02 11.42 -29.49
N LYS A 386 20.69 11.99 -28.33
CA LYS A 386 21.14 13.35 -27.91
C LYS A 386 22.55 13.33 -27.29
N MET A 387 23.07 12.16 -26.91
CA MET A 387 24.47 11.99 -26.48
C MET A 387 25.45 12.39 -27.60
N PHE A 388 25.12 12.10 -28.87
CA PHE A 388 25.96 12.44 -30.03
C PHE A 388 25.91 13.92 -30.45
N LEU A 389 24.81 14.64 -30.19
CA LEU A 389 24.71 16.08 -30.48
C LEU A 389 25.37 16.94 -29.40
N TRP A 390 25.41 16.48 -28.15
CA TRP A 390 26.03 17.21 -27.03
C TRP A 390 27.51 16.90 -26.82
N LEU A 391 28.02 15.72 -27.20
CA LEU A 391 29.47 15.46 -27.27
C LEU A 391 30.18 16.32 -28.34
N LYS A 392 29.42 16.92 -29.27
CA LYS A 392 29.89 17.93 -30.23
C LYS A 392 29.68 19.37 -29.77
N TRP A 393 29.12 19.62 -28.59
CA TRP A 393 28.91 20.98 -28.12
C TRP A 393 30.22 21.57 -27.60
N PRO A 394 30.71 22.70 -28.13
CA PRO A 394 32.04 23.15 -27.81
C PRO A 394 32.14 23.54 -26.34
N SER A 395 33.17 23.03 -25.66
CA SER A 395 33.62 23.40 -24.32
C SER A 395 33.96 24.90 -24.14
N TYR A 396 33.64 25.74 -25.13
CA TYR A 396 33.93 27.17 -25.22
C TYR A 396 32.69 28.07 -25.00
N ALA A 397 31.49 27.51 -24.79
CA ALA A 397 30.27 28.30 -24.54
C ALA A 397 30.09 28.77 -23.08
N LEU A 398 31.08 28.53 -22.22
CA LEU A 398 31.19 29.23 -20.94
C LEU A 398 32.41 30.15 -21.03
N PRO A 399 32.24 31.48 -21.05
CA PRO A 399 33.34 32.39 -20.84
C PRO A 399 33.94 32.09 -19.46
N THR A 400 35.07 31.39 -19.46
CA THR A 400 35.83 30.98 -18.28
C THR A 400 36.38 32.16 -17.46
N ASN A 401 36.16 33.39 -17.91
CA ASN A 401 36.70 34.61 -17.32
C ASN A 401 35.68 35.45 -16.53
N PHE A 402 34.46 34.96 -16.29
CA PHE A 402 33.45 35.69 -15.51
C PHE A 402 33.52 35.45 -13.98
N PHE A 403 34.30 34.47 -13.54
CA PHE A 403 34.18 33.82 -12.21
C PHE A 403 35.13 34.37 -11.12
N GLN A 404 35.71 35.56 -11.29
CA GLN A 404 36.64 36.17 -10.31
C GLN A 404 36.02 37.23 -9.39
N ARG A 405 34.74 37.61 -9.56
CA ARG A 405 34.11 38.58 -8.66
C ARG A 405 33.32 37.88 -7.55
N LYS A 406 33.82 38.01 -6.31
CA LYS A 406 33.06 37.78 -5.06
C LYS A 406 31.78 38.63 -5.11
N SER A 407 30.62 38.01 -5.31
CA SER A 407 29.32 38.67 -5.11
C SER A 407 28.32 37.64 -4.60
N ASP A 408 27.69 37.93 -3.46
CA ASP A 408 26.75 37.05 -2.76
C ASP A 408 25.44 36.94 -3.55
N LEU A 409 25.34 35.91 -4.39
CA LEU A 409 24.12 35.60 -5.14
C LEU A 409 23.12 34.92 -4.19
N LEU A 410 21.94 35.52 -4.01
CA LEU A 410 20.85 35.05 -3.12
C LEU A 410 21.28 34.94 -1.64
N PRO A 411 21.64 36.07 -0.99
CA PRO A 411 22.22 36.07 0.36
C PRO A 411 21.27 35.53 1.45
N ARG A 412 19.96 35.46 1.17
CA ARG A 412 18.93 35.00 2.11
C ARG A 412 18.46 33.57 1.86
N LEU A 413 19.04 32.87 0.87
CA LEU A 413 18.60 31.52 0.50
C LEU A 413 18.90 30.52 1.61
N ARG A 414 17.89 29.75 2.00
CA ARG A 414 17.90 28.76 3.09
C ARG A 414 17.64 27.35 2.60
N TRP A 415 16.82 27.21 1.55
CA TRP A 415 16.53 25.95 0.90
C TRP A 415 16.92 26.03 -0.58
N LEU A 416 17.75 25.11 -1.02
CA LEU A 416 18.04 24.88 -2.43
C LEU A 416 17.72 23.42 -2.77
N SER A 417 16.69 23.21 -3.59
CA SER A 417 16.43 21.92 -4.22
C SER A 417 16.80 21.99 -5.69
N TRP A 418 17.66 21.08 -6.11
CA TRP A 418 18.08 20.97 -7.50
C TRP A 418 18.35 19.53 -7.86
N HIS A 419 17.40 18.95 -8.57
CA HIS A 419 17.46 17.55 -8.97
C HIS A 419 18.20 17.37 -10.30
N ASN A 420 18.73 16.17 -10.52
CA ASN A 420 19.34 15.73 -11.81
C ASN A 420 20.54 16.58 -12.31
N ILE A 421 21.32 17.19 -11.41
CA ILE A 421 22.51 17.95 -11.82
C ILE A 421 23.53 17.03 -12.52
N ARG A 422 24.03 17.46 -13.69
CA ARG A 422 25.12 16.75 -14.40
C ARG A 422 26.50 17.06 -13.79
N PRO A 423 27.48 16.13 -13.89
CA PRO A 423 28.82 16.33 -13.31
C PRO A 423 29.56 17.55 -13.87
N THR A 424 29.24 17.98 -15.09
CA THR A 424 29.86 19.12 -15.79
C THR A 424 29.33 20.47 -15.34
N PHE A 425 28.21 20.51 -14.62
CA PHE A 425 27.62 21.76 -14.12
C PHE A 425 28.47 22.33 -12.99
N LYS A 426 28.90 23.59 -13.13
CA LYS A 426 29.69 24.31 -12.13
C LYS A 426 28.76 25.23 -11.32
N ILE A 427 28.48 24.90 -10.06
CA ILE A 427 27.75 25.75 -9.09
C ILE A 427 28.59 26.95 -8.61
N ALA A 428 29.60 27.39 -9.37
CA ALA A 428 30.64 28.31 -8.92
C ALA A 428 30.16 29.70 -8.43
N ASN A 429 28.86 30.03 -8.61
CA ASN A 429 28.28 31.34 -8.34
C ASN A 429 27.22 31.39 -7.22
N PHE A 430 26.89 30.27 -6.57
CA PHE A 430 25.97 30.29 -5.42
C PHE A 430 26.77 30.39 -4.13
N PHE A 431 27.22 31.59 -3.77
CA PHE A 431 27.74 31.87 -2.43
C PHE A 431 26.53 32.01 -1.48
N VAL A 432 26.16 30.91 -0.82
CA VAL A 432 24.97 30.86 0.05
C VAL A 432 25.39 30.58 1.48
N GLU A 433 25.90 31.59 2.18
CA GLU A 433 26.34 31.46 3.58
C GLU A 433 25.20 30.97 4.50
N ASN A 434 23.96 31.34 4.18
CA ASN A 434 22.77 31.06 4.97
C ASN A 434 22.00 29.79 4.56
N LEU A 435 22.57 28.95 3.70
CA LEU A 435 21.93 27.71 3.25
C LEU A 435 21.83 26.71 4.40
N ILE A 436 20.66 26.10 4.55
CA ILE A 436 20.33 25.16 5.64
C ILE A 436 19.99 23.79 5.09
N ILE A 437 19.22 23.77 4.00
CA ILE A 437 18.77 22.56 3.33
C ILE A 437 19.28 22.60 1.90
N LEU A 438 19.98 21.54 1.52
CA LEU A 438 20.49 21.33 0.18
C LEU A 438 20.02 19.97 -0.31
N ASP A 439 19.11 19.98 -1.27
CA ASP A 439 18.65 18.77 -1.94
C ASP A 439 19.25 18.70 -3.34
N LEU A 440 20.16 17.75 -3.53
CA LEU A 440 20.78 17.41 -4.81
C LEU A 440 20.35 16.02 -5.27
N SER A 441 19.24 15.50 -4.73
CA SER A 441 18.82 14.13 -5.01
C SER A 441 18.62 13.88 -6.51
N TRP A 442 18.86 12.64 -6.92
CA TRP A 442 18.85 12.18 -8.31
C TRP A 442 19.93 12.77 -9.21
N SER A 443 20.85 13.57 -8.67
CA SER A 443 21.93 14.15 -9.46
C SER A 443 23.00 13.13 -9.86
N GLU A 444 23.63 13.33 -11.01
CA GLU A 444 24.74 12.51 -11.50
C GLU A 444 26.11 12.92 -10.91
N ILE A 445 26.11 13.69 -9.83
CA ILE A 445 27.32 14.21 -9.17
C ILE A 445 28.25 13.09 -8.71
N THR A 446 29.54 13.36 -8.78
CA THR A 446 30.62 12.47 -8.34
C THR A 446 31.32 13.02 -7.11
N HIS A 447 32.21 12.24 -6.50
CA HIS A 447 33.03 12.67 -5.36
C HIS A 447 34.00 13.80 -5.71
N ASP A 448 34.38 13.95 -6.97
CA ASP A 448 35.25 15.03 -7.48
C ASP A 448 34.49 16.20 -8.09
N TRP A 449 33.17 16.28 -7.85
CA TRP A 449 32.38 17.37 -8.39
C TRP A 449 32.88 18.72 -7.85
N LYS A 450 33.24 19.63 -8.77
CA LYS A 450 33.81 20.94 -8.44
C LYS A 450 32.88 21.81 -7.57
N GLY A 451 31.57 21.51 -7.55
CA GLY A 451 30.63 22.19 -6.66
C GLY A 451 30.95 22.01 -5.16
N TRP A 452 31.58 20.89 -4.77
CA TRP A 452 31.92 20.62 -3.37
C TRP A 452 32.87 21.68 -2.77
N SER A 453 33.76 22.29 -3.56
CA SER A 453 34.65 23.33 -3.05
C SER A 453 33.89 24.61 -2.66
N HIS A 454 32.80 24.92 -3.37
CA HIS A 454 31.94 26.07 -3.07
C HIS A 454 31.05 25.79 -1.86
N MET A 455 30.64 24.54 -1.66
CA MET A 455 29.92 24.14 -0.45
C MET A 455 30.72 24.32 0.82
N LYS A 456 32.06 24.30 0.79
CA LYS A 456 32.87 24.60 1.98
C LYS A 456 32.56 25.98 2.61
N ALA A 457 32.01 26.91 1.83
CA ALA A 457 31.62 28.24 2.31
C ALA A 457 30.24 28.26 3.04
N THR A 458 29.40 27.22 2.93
CA THR A 458 28.06 27.18 3.53
C THR A 458 28.10 26.74 5.00
N LYS A 459 28.32 27.69 5.92
CA LYS A 459 28.53 27.39 7.35
C LYS A 459 27.27 26.93 8.09
N ASN A 460 26.09 27.29 7.59
CA ASN A 460 24.80 27.03 8.26
C ASN A 460 24.07 25.77 7.77
N LEU A 461 24.71 24.96 6.92
CA LEU A 461 24.09 23.78 6.34
C LEU A 461 23.79 22.75 7.44
N LYS A 462 22.54 22.28 7.48
CA LYS A 462 22.04 21.26 8.41
C LYS A 462 21.61 19.96 7.74
N VAL A 463 21.00 20.04 6.55
CA VAL A 463 20.39 18.90 5.84
C VAL A 463 20.82 18.82 4.37
N PRO A 464 21.88 18.07 4.07
CA PRO A 464 22.21 17.59 2.73
C PRO A 464 21.40 16.33 2.38
N ASN A 465 20.54 16.45 1.37
CA ASN A 465 19.88 15.33 0.71
C ASN A 465 20.58 15.00 -0.62
N LEU A 466 21.28 13.86 -0.64
CA LEU A 466 22.01 13.32 -1.79
C LEU A 466 21.38 12.01 -2.28
N ALA A 467 20.10 11.76 -1.96
CA ALA A 467 19.41 10.53 -2.32
C ALA A 467 19.51 10.26 -3.83
N HIS A 468 19.71 9.02 -4.22
CA HIS A 468 19.80 8.56 -5.60
C HIS A 468 20.90 9.24 -6.43
N CYS A 469 21.96 9.78 -5.81
CA CYS A 469 23.17 10.19 -6.51
C CYS A 469 23.98 8.97 -6.98
N ARG A 470 23.54 8.34 -8.07
CA ARG A 470 24.02 7.01 -8.51
C ARG A 470 25.49 6.96 -8.92
N ARG A 471 26.16 8.09 -9.17
CA ARG A 471 27.59 8.15 -9.54
C ARG A 471 28.51 8.52 -8.37
N LEU A 472 27.94 8.77 -7.18
CA LEU A 472 28.71 9.12 -5.99
C LEU A 472 29.41 7.88 -5.43
N LYS A 473 30.73 7.76 -5.67
CA LYS A 473 31.53 6.64 -5.15
C LYS A 473 32.02 6.83 -3.71
N ARG A 474 32.20 8.09 -3.30
CA ARG A 474 32.61 8.49 -1.95
C ARG A 474 31.84 9.75 -1.57
N THR A 475 31.53 9.92 -0.28
CA THR A 475 30.94 11.18 0.18
C THR A 475 31.96 12.32 0.06
N PRO A 476 31.51 13.58 -0.11
CA PRO A 476 32.41 14.73 -0.03
C PRO A 476 32.99 14.89 1.38
N ASN A 477 34.00 15.75 1.51
CA ASN A 477 34.57 16.11 2.80
C ASN A 477 33.64 17.11 3.52
N PHE A 478 33.11 16.70 4.67
CA PHE A 478 32.20 17.50 5.50
C PHE A 478 32.89 18.22 6.68
N SER A 479 34.24 18.27 6.71
CA SER A 479 34.99 18.83 7.85
C SER A 479 34.65 20.28 8.17
N THR A 480 34.19 21.05 7.19
CA THR A 480 33.79 22.45 7.32
C THR A 480 32.34 22.65 7.78
N HIS A 481 31.56 21.57 7.92
CA HIS A 481 30.12 21.61 8.12
C HIS A 481 29.70 21.02 9.48
N SER A 482 30.28 21.51 10.57
CA SER A 482 30.02 21.02 11.93
C SER A 482 28.57 21.16 12.41
N ASN A 483 27.74 21.93 11.70
CA ASN A 483 26.32 22.14 11.96
C ASN A 483 25.38 21.11 11.33
N LEU A 484 25.92 20.12 10.60
CA LEU A 484 25.10 19.08 9.99
C LEU A 484 24.36 18.24 11.04
N GLU A 485 23.06 18.11 10.85
CA GLU A 485 22.17 17.34 11.71
C GLU A 485 21.57 16.13 11.00
N ARG A 486 21.37 16.19 9.67
CA ARG A 486 20.84 15.07 8.89
C ARG A 486 21.59 14.86 7.58
N LEU A 487 22.00 13.64 7.28
CA LEU A 487 22.62 13.27 6.01
C LEU A 487 21.85 12.14 5.34
N ILE A 488 21.30 12.41 4.15
CA ILE A 488 20.47 11.46 3.39
C ILE A 488 21.23 11.02 2.14
N LEU A 489 21.55 9.73 2.06
CA LEU A 489 22.29 9.08 0.97
C LEU A 489 21.50 7.91 0.35
N LEU A 490 20.21 7.78 0.68
CA LEU A 490 19.28 6.76 0.19
C LEU A 490 19.50 6.44 -1.30
N GLY A 491 19.72 5.18 -1.65
CA GLY A 491 19.80 4.72 -3.04
C GLY A 491 21.03 5.22 -3.81
N CYS A 492 22.10 5.65 -3.14
CA CYS A 492 23.41 5.89 -3.76
C CYS A 492 24.11 4.54 -4.05
N ILE A 493 23.65 3.86 -5.10
CA ILE A 493 24.02 2.47 -5.42
C ILE A 493 25.53 2.24 -5.64
N SER A 494 26.27 3.26 -6.07
CA SER A 494 27.72 3.18 -6.32
C SER A 494 28.59 3.70 -5.17
N LEU A 495 27.99 4.08 -4.04
CA LEU A 495 28.72 4.56 -2.87
C LEU A 495 29.52 3.41 -2.26
N ILE A 496 30.85 3.48 -2.31
CA ILE A 496 31.76 2.43 -1.82
C ILE A 496 32.19 2.72 -0.38
N LYS A 497 32.46 3.99 -0.07
CA LYS A 497 33.02 4.43 1.20
C LYS A 497 32.47 5.79 1.62
N ILE A 498 32.15 5.92 2.90
CA ILE A 498 31.87 7.22 3.54
C ILE A 498 33.21 7.83 3.98
N ASP A 499 33.41 9.11 3.67
CA ASP A 499 34.60 9.84 4.05
C ASP A 499 34.72 10.02 5.58
N ARG A 500 35.94 9.96 6.12
CA ARG A 500 36.19 9.99 7.57
C ARG A 500 35.73 11.30 8.22
N SER A 501 35.64 12.38 7.44
CA SER A 501 35.13 13.67 7.90
C SER A 501 33.72 13.61 8.51
N ILE A 502 32.92 12.59 8.21
CA ILE A 502 31.62 12.38 8.88
C ILE A 502 31.77 12.28 10.41
N CYS A 503 32.88 11.73 10.91
CA CYS A 503 33.15 11.61 12.35
C CYS A 503 33.34 12.97 13.04
N GLN A 504 33.53 14.06 12.29
CA GLN A 504 33.65 15.41 12.84
C GLN A 504 32.28 16.07 13.06
N LEU A 505 31.19 15.45 12.59
CA LEU A 505 29.83 15.99 12.64
C LEU A 505 29.17 15.71 13.99
N LYS A 506 29.60 16.42 15.04
CA LYS A 506 29.13 16.21 16.43
C LYS A 506 27.63 16.44 16.63
N ARG A 507 26.97 17.15 15.71
CA ARG A 507 25.52 17.44 15.73
C ARG A 507 24.69 16.50 14.86
N LEU A 508 25.30 15.51 14.21
CA LEU A 508 24.58 14.61 13.30
C LEU A 508 23.64 13.70 14.10
N VAL A 509 22.33 13.87 13.89
CA VAL A 509 21.24 13.13 14.54
C VAL A 509 20.71 12.02 13.63
N PHE A 510 20.76 12.21 12.30
CA PHE A 510 20.18 11.27 11.33
C PHE A 510 21.16 10.92 10.21
N LEU A 511 21.41 9.63 10.00
CA LEU A 511 22.20 9.11 8.88
C LEU A 511 21.43 7.99 8.15
N ASP A 512 21.08 8.23 6.89
CA ASP A 512 20.41 7.25 6.04
C ASP A 512 21.28 6.89 4.83
N VAL A 513 21.77 5.66 4.80
CA VAL A 513 22.50 5.06 3.65
C VAL A 513 21.76 3.84 3.10
N THR A 514 20.42 3.83 3.23
CA THR A 514 19.56 2.76 2.72
C THR A 514 19.80 2.53 1.23
N ASP A 515 19.81 1.27 0.78
CA ASP A 515 20.03 0.86 -0.62
C ASP A 515 21.36 1.34 -1.24
N CYS A 516 22.38 1.65 -0.42
CA CYS A 516 23.75 1.83 -0.86
C CYS A 516 24.42 0.46 -1.09
N TRP A 517 24.06 -0.23 -2.19
CA TRP A 517 24.44 -1.62 -2.44
C TRP A 517 25.96 -1.87 -2.50
N SER A 518 26.75 -0.90 -2.94
CA SER A 518 28.22 -1.00 -3.02
C SER A 518 28.97 -0.58 -1.75
N LEU A 519 28.28 -0.17 -0.67
CA LEU A 519 28.94 0.34 0.52
C LEU A 519 29.68 -0.80 1.23
N GLN A 520 31.00 -0.71 1.30
CA GLN A 520 31.84 -1.81 1.83
C GLN A 520 32.22 -1.63 3.30
N ARG A 521 32.42 -0.38 3.75
CA ARG A 521 32.91 -0.08 5.10
C ARG A 521 32.34 1.22 5.64
N LEU A 522 31.99 1.21 6.91
CA LEU A 522 31.77 2.42 7.71
C LEU A 522 33.09 2.89 8.35
N PRO A 523 33.26 4.18 8.66
CA PRO A 523 34.42 4.66 9.42
C PRO A 523 34.51 3.98 10.79
N ASN A 524 35.70 3.49 11.17
CA ASN A 524 35.88 2.79 12.45
C ASN A 524 35.65 3.70 13.66
N GLU A 525 35.86 5.01 13.53
CA GLU A 525 35.65 5.96 14.63
C GLU A 525 34.21 6.46 14.77
N LEU A 526 33.30 6.02 13.88
CA LEU A 526 31.93 6.51 13.79
C LEU A 526 31.22 6.50 15.15
N GLY A 527 31.29 5.39 15.87
CA GLY A 527 30.61 5.29 17.15
C GLY A 527 31.26 6.04 18.30
N ARG A 528 32.58 6.31 18.24
CA ARG A 528 33.23 7.18 19.24
C ARG A 528 32.85 8.64 19.03
N ASP A 529 32.74 9.05 17.77
CA ASP A 529 32.76 10.47 17.43
C ASP A 529 31.37 11.05 17.17
N LEU A 530 30.32 10.24 16.91
CA LEU A 530 28.95 10.68 16.65
C LEU A 530 28.00 10.49 17.85
N ALA A 531 28.29 11.16 18.96
CA ALA A 531 27.52 11.01 20.20
C ALA A 531 26.03 11.42 20.09
N SER A 532 25.68 12.31 19.15
CA SER A 532 24.31 12.83 18.96
C SER A 532 23.45 12.01 17.98
N LEU A 533 23.98 10.94 17.39
CA LEU A 533 23.27 10.19 16.35
C LEU A 533 22.13 9.37 16.96
N GLU A 534 20.90 9.68 16.57
CA GLU A 534 19.67 9.03 17.05
C GLU A 534 19.14 7.99 16.06
N TYR A 535 19.33 8.19 14.75
CA TYR A 535 18.85 7.29 13.71
C TYR A 535 19.96 6.89 12.75
N LEU A 536 20.15 5.57 12.60
CA LEU A 536 21.08 4.99 11.64
C LEU A 536 20.39 3.90 10.80
N SER A 537 20.24 4.15 9.50
CA SER A 537 19.78 3.14 8.54
C SER A 537 20.88 2.70 7.58
N LEU A 538 21.19 1.41 7.63
CA LEU A 538 22.10 0.67 6.73
C LEU A 538 21.32 -0.32 5.86
N ARG A 539 19.99 -0.20 5.80
CA ARG A 539 19.11 -1.14 5.12
C ARG A 539 19.58 -1.40 3.69
N GLY A 540 19.70 -2.66 3.28
CA GLY A 540 20.06 -3.01 1.91
C GLY A 540 21.52 -2.72 1.53
N CYS A 541 22.42 -2.40 2.48
CA CYS A 541 23.86 -2.31 2.23
C CYS A 541 24.49 -3.70 2.06
N LEU A 542 24.23 -4.36 0.92
CA LEU A 542 24.61 -5.75 0.65
C LEU A 542 26.13 -6.03 0.61
N SER A 543 26.97 -5.01 0.39
CA SER A 543 28.44 -5.17 0.40
C SER A 543 29.08 -4.92 1.77
N LEU A 544 28.29 -4.52 2.78
CA LEU A 544 28.79 -4.21 4.11
C LEU A 544 28.76 -5.49 4.96
N GLU A 545 29.91 -6.17 5.03
CA GLU A 545 30.01 -7.50 5.65
C GLU A 545 29.89 -7.49 7.18
N ARG A 546 30.33 -6.41 7.84
CA ARG A 546 30.38 -6.28 9.31
C ARG A 546 30.12 -4.84 9.75
N LEU A 547 29.55 -4.69 10.94
CA LEU A 547 29.45 -3.42 11.65
C LEU A 547 30.74 -3.15 12.45
N PRO A 548 31.15 -1.89 12.65
CA PRO A 548 32.31 -1.58 13.48
C PRO A 548 32.02 -1.84 14.96
N GLU A 549 33.01 -2.36 15.70
CA GLU A 549 32.91 -2.56 17.17
C GLU A 549 32.65 -1.27 17.94
N THR A 550 32.92 -0.11 17.37
CA THR A 550 32.62 1.17 18.02
C THR A 550 31.14 1.52 17.98
N ILE A 551 30.30 0.84 17.19
CA ILE A 551 28.88 1.20 17.01
C ILE A 551 28.13 1.27 18.34
N GLY A 552 28.49 0.43 19.31
CA GLY A 552 27.95 0.45 20.67
C GLY A 552 28.15 1.74 21.45
N ASN A 553 29.10 2.59 21.04
CA ASN A 553 29.38 3.87 21.69
C ASN A 553 28.46 5.01 21.20
N LEU A 554 27.49 4.73 20.32
CA LEU A 554 26.47 5.70 19.89
C LEU A 554 25.42 5.88 21.00
N GLU A 555 25.78 6.61 22.05
CA GLU A 555 24.96 6.74 23.27
C GLU A 555 23.54 7.27 23.03
N SER A 556 23.33 8.12 22.02
CA SER A 556 22.02 8.69 21.69
C SER A 556 21.19 7.85 20.71
N LEU A 557 21.70 6.71 20.23
CA LEU A 557 21.04 5.95 19.16
C LEU A 557 19.68 5.39 19.64
N ILE A 558 18.62 5.76 18.94
CA ILE A 558 17.22 5.36 19.19
C ILE A 558 16.82 4.23 18.23
N GLU A 559 17.20 4.33 16.96
CA GLU A 559 16.84 3.34 15.94
C GLU A 559 18.06 2.91 15.12
N LEU A 560 18.23 1.58 15.03
CA LEU A 560 19.21 0.92 14.18
C LEU A 560 18.50 0.01 13.18
N ASN A 561 18.57 0.37 11.90
CA ASN A 561 18.01 -0.44 10.82
C ASN A 561 19.14 -1.06 9.98
N ILE A 562 19.30 -2.37 10.11
CA ILE A 562 20.26 -3.18 9.36
C ILE A 562 19.55 -4.25 8.52
N SER A 563 18.27 -4.04 8.20
CA SER A 563 17.48 -4.99 7.40
C SER A 563 18.06 -5.19 6.00
N TYR A 564 17.87 -6.36 5.41
CA TYR A 564 18.35 -6.71 4.07
C TYR A 564 19.88 -6.59 3.92
N MET A 565 20.66 -6.89 4.98
CA MET A 565 22.12 -6.99 4.92
C MET A 565 22.60 -8.45 5.06
N THR A 566 23.85 -8.72 4.68
CA THR A 566 24.48 -10.06 4.72
C THR A 566 25.28 -10.28 6.01
N ILE A 567 25.00 -9.47 7.05
CA ILE A 567 25.71 -9.53 8.33
C ILE A 567 25.37 -10.86 9.01
N LYS A 568 26.42 -11.57 9.46
CA LYS A 568 26.30 -12.85 10.20
C LYS A 568 26.24 -12.69 11.71
N GLU A 569 26.92 -11.66 12.23
CA GLU A 569 27.10 -11.41 13.65
C GLU A 569 27.04 -9.91 13.95
N LEU A 570 26.49 -9.59 15.11
CA LEU A 570 26.45 -8.24 15.66
C LEU A 570 27.65 -8.01 16.58
N PRO A 571 28.23 -6.79 16.62
CA PRO A 571 29.32 -6.47 17.54
C PRO A 571 28.82 -6.51 18.99
N ASN A 572 29.63 -7.07 19.89
CA ASN A 572 29.29 -7.21 21.32
C ASN A 572 29.03 -5.85 21.99
N SER A 573 29.64 -4.78 21.49
CA SER A 573 29.46 -3.44 22.02
C SER A 573 28.04 -2.89 21.95
N ILE A 574 27.14 -3.48 21.16
CA ILE A 574 25.73 -3.07 21.07
C ILE A 574 25.03 -3.03 22.44
N GLU A 575 25.49 -3.82 23.41
CA GLU A 575 25.01 -3.78 24.80
C GLU A 575 25.10 -2.38 25.45
N LYS A 576 25.99 -1.52 24.95
CA LYS A 576 26.23 -0.17 25.48
C LYS A 576 25.21 0.87 25.00
N LEU A 577 24.34 0.53 24.05
CA LEU A 577 23.36 1.44 23.43
C LEU A 577 22.14 1.70 24.33
N LYS A 578 22.33 2.43 25.42
CA LYS A 578 21.31 2.63 26.47
C LYS A 578 20.00 3.30 25.99
N ASN A 579 20.02 4.03 24.87
CA ASN A 579 18.87 4.74 24.33
C ASN A 579 18.13 4.01 23.19
N LEU A 580 18.62 2.83 22.80
CA LEU A 580 18.09 2.09 21.66
C LEU A 580 16.68 1.59 21.95
N LYS A 581 15.75 1.98 21.08
CA LYS A 581 14.33 1.59 21.13
C LYS A 581 13.96 0.59 20.05
N VAL A 582 14.55 0.70 18.87
CA VAL A 582 14.17 -0.10 17.70
C VAL A 582 15.40 -0.71 17.06
N VAL A 583 15.38 -2.02 16.89
CA VAL A 583 16.38 -2.77 16.11
C VAL A 583 15.67 -3.56 15.03
N ASN A 584 15.95 -3.22 13.77
CA ASN A 584 15.41 -3.92 12.62
C ASN A 584 16.52 -4.70 11.88
N MET A 585 16.41 -6.03 11.94
CA MET A 585 17.29 -7.03 11.35
C MET A 585 16.54 -7.95 10.37
N GLU A 586 15.42 -7.51 9.80
CA GLU A 586 14.66 -8.32 8.84
C GLU A 586 15.50 -8.64 7.59
N TYR A 587 15.37 -9.86 7.07
CA TYR A 587 16.09 -10.40 5.91
C TYR A 587 17.62 -10.34 6.03
N ASN A 588 18.14 -10.73 7.19
CA ASN A 588 19.57 -10.85 7.46
C ASN A 588 20.03 -12.30 7.61
N ASP A 589 21.35 -12.47 7.60
CA ASP A 589 22.03 -13.73 7.89
C ASP A 589 22.50 -13.80 9.36
N VAL A 590 21.95 -12.93 10.23
CA VAL A 590 22.30 -12.86 11.66
C VAL A 590 21.89 -14.17 12.32
N SER A 591 22.90 -14.90 12.83
CA SER A 591 22.70 -16.25 13.34
C SER A 591 22.42 -16.31 14.84
N LYS A 592 22.79 -15.29 15.61
CA LYS A 592 22.62 -15.19 17.06
C LYS A 592 22.15 -13.79 17.46
N ILE A 593 21.17 -13.71 18.35
CA ILE A 593 20.78 -12.48 19.05
C ILE A 593 21.62 -12.39 20.33
N LEU A 594 22.16 -11.21 20.64
CA LEU A 594 22.97 -11.01 21.84
C LEU A 594 22.07 -10.96 23.09
N ASP A 595 22.44 -11.66 24.16
CA ASP A 595 21.69 -11.67 25.43
C ASP A 595 21.51 -10.28 26.04
N ALA A 596 22.45 -9.37 25.74
CA ALA A 596 22.38 -7.98 26.13
C ALA A 596 21.06 -7.32 25.72
N PHE A 597 20.48 -7.66 24.56
CA PHE A 597 19.20 -7.08 24.10
C PHE A 597 18.06 -7.32 25.09
N TRP A 598 18.08 -8.44 25.80
CA TRP A 598 17.06 -8.79 26.78
C TRP A 598 17.09 -7.87 28.00
N THR A 599 18.27 -7.35 28.35
CA THR A 599 18.49 -6.47 29.51
C THR A 599 18.37 -4.97 29.21
N MET A 600 18.18 -4.59 27.94
CA MET A 600 18.16 -3.17 27.55
C MET A 600 16.87 -2.48 28.02
N GLU A 601 17.02 -1.47 28.89
CA GLU A 601 15.91 -0.79 29.57
C GLU A 601 14.96 -0.03 28.64
N LYS A 602 15.40 0.41 27.46
CA LYS A 602 14.59 1.24 26.53
C LYS A 602 14.21 0.52 25.24
N LEU A 603 14.63 -0.73 25.05
CA LEU A 603 14.39 -1.46 23.81
C LEU A 603 12.93 -1.89 23.72
N GLU A 604 12.21 -1.33 22.75
CA GLU A 604 10.76 -1.53 22.57
C GLU A 604 10.45 -2.54 21.45
N ILE A 605 11.27 -2.57 20.40
CA ILE A 605 10.99 -3.33 19.17
C ILE A 605 12.24 -4.07 18.71
N ILE A 606 12.11 -5.40 18.58
CA ILE A 606 13.10 -6.27 17.94
C ILE A 606 12.43 -6.99 16.78
N LYS A 607 12.97 -6.80 15.57
CA LYS A 607 12.51 -7.49 14.36
C LYS A 607 13.68 -8.23 13.72
N LEU A 608 13.56 -9.55 13.58
CA LEU A 608 14.52 -10.40 12.90
C LEU A 608 13.75 -11.37 12.00
N ILE A 609 14.09 -11.37 10.72
CA ILE A 609 13.59 -12.32 9.73
C ILE A 609 14.81 -12.89 9.02
N GLY A 610 15.04 -14.20 9.12
CA GLY A 610 16.14 -14.88 8.45
C GLY A 610 15.98 -14.85 6.93
N ARG A 611 17.10 -14.82 6.20
CA ARG A 611 17.09 -14.74 4.73
C ARG A 611 16.92 -16.11 4.02
N ASN A 612 17.18 -17.22 4.71
CA ASN A 612 17.24 -18.57 4.13
C ASN A 612 16.32 -19.57 4.85
N HIS A 613 15.55 -20.34 4.07
CA HIS A 613 14.60 -21.36 4.55
C HIS A 613 15.05 -22.82 4.38
N ARG A 614 16.32 -23.09 3.99
CA ARG A 614 16.67 -24.48 3.59
C ARG A 614 17.73 -25.20 4.42
N ASP A 615 18.88 -24.64 4.77
CA ASP A 615 19.90 -25.51 5.40
C ASP A 615 20.80 -24.87 6.48
N HIS A 616 20.62 -23.59 6.80
CA HIS A 616 21.51 -22.87 7.75
C HIS A 616 20.74 -21.87 8.61
N TYR A 617 19.71 -22.34 9.32
CA TYR A 617 19.04 -21.48 10.30
C TYR A 617 19.99 -21.16 11.45
N GLY A 618 20.13 -19.87 11.76
CA GLY A 618 20.77 -19.42 12.99
C GLY A 618 20.04 -19.94 14.23
N HIS A 619 20.77 -20.10 15.33
CA HIS A 619 20.23 -20.52 16.62
C HIS A 619 20.10 -19.31 17.55
N VAL A 620 18.90 -19.11 18.12
CA VAL A 620 18.69 -18.11 19.17
C VAL A 620 18.50 -18.82 20.51
N GLU A 621 19.47 -18.62 21.40
CA GLU A 621 19.32 -18.92 22.83
C GLU A 621 18.66 -17.72 23.49
N PHE A 622 17.58 -17.96 24.24
CA PHE A 622 17.01 -16.95 25.11
C PHE A 622 17.62 -17.11 26.50
N GLY A 623 18.28 -16.06 27.00
CA GLY A 623 18.63 -15.99 28.41
C GLY A 623 17.40 -15.78 29.29
N ASP A 624 17.45 -16.30 30.52
CA ASP A 624 16.35 -16.18 31.49
C ASP A 624 15.99 -14.72 31.81
N CYS A 625 16.89 -13.76 31.62
CA CYS A 625 16.68 -12.35 31.98
C CYS A 625 15.61 -11.61 31.15
N ILE A 626 15.12 -12.17 30.03
CA ILE A 626 14.12 -11.50 29.18
C ILE A 626 12.81 -11.18 29.91
N TYR A 627 12.39 -11.99 30.90
CA TYR A 627 11.14 -11.75 31.64
C TYR A 627 11.17 -10.43 32.44
N GLU A 628 12.36 -9.93 32.79
CA GLU A 628 12.54 -8.71 33.58
C GLU A 628 12.40 -7.44 32.72
N ASN A 629 12.44 -7.57 31.39
CA ASN A 629 12.34 -6.43 30.50
C ASN A 629 10.97 -5.75 30.63
N LYS A 630 10.95 -4.46 30.94
CA LYS A 630 9.69 -3.69 31.12
C LYS A 630 9.28 -2.90 29.88
N SER A 631 10.13 -2.85 28.87
CA SER A 631 10.02 -1.94 27.73
C SER A 631 9.74 -2.65 26.41
N LEU A 632 10.06 -3.94 26.29
CA LEU A 632 9.87 -4.70 25.07
C LEU A 632 8.38 -4.87 24.76
N ARG A 633 7.94 -4.37 23.61
CA ARG A 633 6.54 -4.36 23.16
C ARG A 633 6.32 -5.25 21.95
N ILE A 634 7.29 -5.33 21.04
CA ILE A 634 7.19 -6.10 19.80
C ILE A 634 8.43 -6.99 19.67
N LEU A 635 8.20 -8.29 19.60
CA LEU A 635 9.23 -9.29 19.33
C LEU A 635 8.81 -10.12 18.11
N ARG A 636 9.50 -9.93 16.98
CA ARG A 636 9.29 -10.72 15.76
C ARG A 636 10.55 -11.46 15.38
N LEU A 637 10.54 -12.78 15.49
CA LEU A 637 11.64 -13.68 15.15
C LEU A 637 11.15 -14.74 14.16
N ARG A 638 11.55 -14.62 12.90
CA ARG A 638 11.24 -15.57 11.83
C ARG A 638 12.54 -16.07 11.21
N GLY A 639 12.59 -17.32 10.75
CA GLY A 639 13.78 -17.88 10.12
C GLY A 639 15.00 -18.02 11.05
N VAL A 640 14.76 -18.23 12.35
CA VAL A 640 15.78 -18.56 13.37
C VAL A 640 15.27 -19.67 14.28
N ARG A 641 16.08 -20.70 14.52
CA ARG A 641 15.71 -21.83 15.39
C ARG A 641 15.71 -21.40 16.84
N ILE A 642 14.61 -21.69 17.53
CA ILE A 642 14.41 -21.40 18.96
C ILE A 642 14.13 -22.72 19.66
N HIS A 643 15.08 -23.22 20.46
CA HIS A 643 14.96 -24.53 21.13
C HIS A 643 14.35 -24.45 22.53
N ALA A 644 14.41 -23.29 23.18
CA ALA A 644 13.84 -23.06 24.49
C ALA A 644 13.30 -21.63 24.56
N LEU A 645 12.14 -21.46 25.20
CA LEU A 645 11.53 -20.16 25.43
C LEU A 645 11.33 -19.95 26.94
N PRO A 646 12.06 -19.01 27.57
CA PRO A 646 11.84 -18.66 28.95
C PRO A 646 10.54 -17.87 29.10
N ARG A 647 10.21 -17.50 30.33
CA ARG A 647 9.10 -16.59 30.61
C ARG A 647 9.33 -15.26 29.87
N LEU A 648 8.31 -14.78 29.16
CA LEU A 648 8.40 -13.53 28.39
C LEU A 648 7.85 -12.33 29.18
N PRO A 649 8.26 -11.09 28.85
CA PRO A 649 7.86 -9.90 29.60
C PRO A 649 6.41 -9.47 29.34
N LYS A 650 5.69 -9.07 30.41
CA LYS A 650 4.27 -8.67 30.36
C LYS A 650 3.98 -7.41 29.53
N SER A 651 5.02 -6.67 29.15
CA SER A 651 4.95 -5.47 28.30
C SER A 651 4.68 -5.79 26.83
N LEU A 652 4.83 -7.05 26.40
CA LEU A 652 4.61 -7.47 25.02
C LEU A 652 3.16 -7.24 24.57
N ILE A 653 3.06 -6.68 23.37
CA ILE A 653 1.82 -6.43 22.63
C ILE A 653 1.77 -7.31 21.38
N GLU A 654 2.92 -7.60 20.79
CA GLU A 654 3.03 -8.46 19.62
C GLU A 654 4.20 -9.44 19.76
N LEU A 655 3.91 -10.72 19.53
CA LEU A 655 4.86 -11.82 19.57
C LEU A 655 4.70 -12.67 18.31
N GLU A 656 5.75 -12.75 17.51
CA GLU A 656 5.83 -13.64 16.36
C GLU A 656 7.09 -14.51 16.44
N LEU A 657 6.94 -15.83 16.56
CA LEU A 657 8.03 -16.81 16.63
C LEU A 657 7.72 -17.95 15.66
N GLU A 658 8.38 -18.03 14.51
CA GLU A 658 7.97 -18.96 13.42
C GLU A 658 8.66 -20.34 13.44
N GLU A 659 9.82 -20.46 14.09
CA GLU A 659 10.70 -21.64 13.99
C GLU A 659 11.03 -22.21 15.40
N LEU A 660 9.99 -22.46 16.20
CA LEU A 660 10.08 -23.05 17.55
C LEU A 660 10.33 -24.56 17.48
N ARG A 661 11.41 -25.02 18.12
CA ARG A 661 11.80 -26.43 18.27
C ARG A 661 11.73 -26.83 19.74
N VAL A 662 10.52 -26.77 20.29
CA VAL A 662 10.22 -27.04 21.70
C VAL A 662 9.37 -28.31 21.82
N ASP A 663 9.64 -29.12 22.84
CA ASP A 663 8.91 -30.38 23.10
C ASP A 663 7.51 -30.13 23.70
N THR A 664 7.31 -28.97 24.35
CA THR A 664 6.06 -28.57 25.03
C THR A 664 5.66 -27.15 24.64
N PHE A 665 4.38 -26.82 24.73
CA PHE A 665 3.94 -25.44 24.49
C PHE A 665 4.55 -24.48 25.53
N PRO A 666 5.02 -23.30 25.12
CA PRO A 666 5.51 -22.31 26.07
C PRO A 666 4.36 -21.76 26.93
N ASP A 667 4.59 -21.57 28.23
CA ASP A 667 3.65 -20.85 29.09
C ASP A 667 3.72 -19.34 28.83
N LEU A 668 2.71 -18.83 28.13
CA LEU A 668 2.55 -17.40 27.81
C LEU A 668 1.38 -16.76 28.58
N SER A 669 0.87 -17.43 29.62
CA SER A 669 -0.29 -17.00 30.41
C SER A 669 -0.15 -15.60 31.03
N ASN A 670 1.09 -15.13 31.22
CA ASN A 670 1.38 -13.84 31.83
C ASN A 670 1.24 -12.64 30.87
N LEU A 671 1.11 -12.88 29.55
CA LEU A 671 1.11 -11.83 28.51
C LEU A 671 -0.26 -11.17 28.31
N ALA A 672 -0.89 -10.67 29.37
CA ALA A 672 -2.24 -10.11 29.35
C ALA A 672 -2.44 -8.88 28.42
N ASN A 673 -1.35 -8.25 27.94
CA ASN A 673 -1.39 -7.11 27.03
C ASN A 673 -1.27 -7.49 25.54
N LEU A 674 -1.09 -8.77 25.25
CA LEU A 674 -0.84 -9.27 23.91
C LEU A 674 -2.06 -9.09 23.00
N LYS A 675 -1.84 -8.51 21.83
CA LYS A 675 -2.83 -8.31 20.76
C LYS A 675 -2.59 -9.25 19.58
N VAL A 676 -1.33 -9.58 19.29
CA VAL A 676 -0.94 -10.45 18.19
C VAL A 676 -0.04 -11.56 18.70
N LEU A 677 -0.44 -12.80 18.46
CA LEU A 677 0.33 -14.01 18.79
C LEU A 677 0.47 -14.88 17.54
N HIS A 678 1.69 -15.07 17.09
CA HIS A 678 2.03 -16.01 16.02
C HIS A 678 3.11 -16.97 16.53
N LEU A 679 2.80 -18.26 16.55
CA LEU A 679 3.72 -19.33 16.92
C LEU A 679 3.78 -20.37 15.80
N GLY A 680 4.99 -20.64 15.30
CA GLY A 680 5.29 -21.68 14.34
C GLY A 680 6.22 -22.71 14.96
N PHE A 681 5.88 -23.99 14.83
CA PHE A 681 6.55 -25.12 15.44
C PHE A 681 7.15 -26.03 14.38
N CYS A 682 8.45 -26.33 14.50
CA CYS A 682 9.22 -27.11 13.53
C CYS A 682 9.77 -28.40 14.15
N PRO A 683 9.89 -29.49 13.37
CA PRO A 683 10.41 -30.77 13.85
C PRO A 683 11.92 -30.70 14.13
N HIS A 684 12.39 -31.57 15.03
CA HIS A 684 13.76 -31.56 15.55
C HIS A 684 14.82 -31.90 14.46
N ASN A 685 14.56 -32.88 13.58
CA ASN A 685 15.52 -33.37 12.58
C ASN A 685 14.95 -33.43 11.15
N CYS A 686 15.77 -33.07 10.16
CA CYS A 686 15.50 -33.20 8.71
C CYS A 686 16.02 -34.55 8.15
N ASP A 687 16.29 -35.53 9.03
CA ASP A 687 17.09 -36.73 8.71
C ASP A 687 16.20 -37.96 8.39
N GLY A 688 14.90 -37.74 8.15
CA GLY A 688 13.95 -38.81 7.82
C GLY A 688 13.60 -39.77 8.98
N LYS A 689 13.99 -39.44 10.22
CA LYS A 689 13.51 -40.11 11.45
C LYS A 689 12.72 -39.10 12.27
N SER A 690 11.40 -39.11 12.08
CA SER A 690 10.44 -38.27 12.80
C SER A 690 10.21 -38.82 14.20
N ASP A 691 10.96 -38.33 15.18
CA ASP A 691 10.59 -38.43 16.59
C ASP A 691 10.28 -37.02 17.11
N GLY A 692 9.08 -36.84 17.66
CA GLY A 692 8.68 -35.64 18.40
C GLY A 692 7.92 -34.58 17.59
N LEU A 693 6.64 -34.81 17.35
CA LEU A 693 5.67 -33.71 17.23
C LEU A 693 5.17 -33.39 18.64
N LEU A 694 4.79 -32.13 18.90
CA LEU A 694 3.99 -31.75 20.06
C LEU A 694 2.72 -32.59 20.11
N GLU A 695 2.74 -33.69 20.87
CA GLU A 695 1.55 -34.48 21.18
C GLU A 695 0.69 -33.82 22.27
N GLU A 696 1.04 -32.63 22.76
CA GLU A 696 0.30 -31.91 23.81
C GLU A 696 -0.90 -31.12 23.27
N PRO A 697 -2.00 -30.98 24.05
CA PRO A 697 -3.13 -30.19 23.63
C PRO A 697 -2.76 -28.70 23.62
N ILE A 698 -3.41 -27.93 22.75
CA ILE A 698 -3.31 -26.47 22.78
C ILE A 698 -3.67 -25.99 24.21
N PRO A 699 -2.81 -25.21 24.90
CA PRO A 699 -3.02 -24.89 26.31
C PRO A 699 -4.24 -24.00 26.58
N GLN A 700 -4.87 -24.20 27.74
CA GLN A 700 -6.01 -23.39 28.19
C GLN A 700 -5.66 -21.92 28.49
N TRP A 701 -4.39 -21.60 28.74
CA TRP A 701 -4.01 -20.21 29.06
C TRP A 701 -4.29 -19.22 27.93
N ILE A 702 -4.48 -19.68 26.68
CA ILE A 702 -4.85 -18.83 25.54
C ILE A 702 -6.18 -18.12 25.80
N GLU A 703 -7.12 -18.77 26.50
CA GLU A 703 -8.42 -18.19 26.90
C GLU A 703 -8.24 -16.92 27.73
N ASN A 704 -7.19 -16.87 28.56
CA ASN A 704 -6.92 -15.76 29.47
C ASN A 704 -6.35 -14.50 28.76
N LEU A 705 -5.98 -14.61 27.48
CA LEU A 705 -5.44 -13.49 26.68
C LEU A 705 -6.56 -12.59 26.14
N SER A 706 -7.29 -11.92 27.05
CA SER A 706 -8.50 -11.14 26.74
C SER A 706 -8.32 -10.00 25.71
N LYS A 707 -7.11 -9.48 25.50
CA LYS A 707 -6.81 -8.43 24.52
C LYS A 707 -6.38 -8.97 23.15
N LEU A 708 -6.29 -10.28 22.98
CA LEU A 708 -5.81 -10.91 21.75
C LEU A 708 -6.78 -10.62 20.60
N GLU A 709 -6.25 -10.07 19.51
CA GLU A 709 -6.97 -9.71 18.29
C GLU A 709 -6.61 -10.69 17.15
N SER A 710 -5.36 -11.16 17.09
CA SER A 710 -4.89 -12.10 16.07
C SER A 710 -4.14 -13.28 16.68
N LEU A 711 -4.51 -14.50 16.27
CA LEU A 711 -3.86 -15.75 16.67
C LEU A 711 -3.50 -16.58 15.43
N GLU A 712 -2.22 -16.89 15.27
CA GLU A 712 -1.70 -17.79 14.24
C GLU A 712 -0.88 -18.91 14.89
N LEU A 713 -1.29 -20.16 14.70
CA LEU A 713 -0.57 -21.35 15.15
C LEU A 713 -0.21 -22.20 13.94
N LEU A 714 1.08 -22.39 13.67
CA LEU A 714 1.60 -23.16 12.54
C LEU A 714 2.41 -24.35 13.04
N PHE A 715 2.12 -25.55 12.55
CA PHE A 715 2.89 -26.76 12.81
C PHE A 715 3.44 -27.26 11.48
N TYR A 716 4.76 -27.16 11.29
CA TYR A 716 5.43 -27.58 10.07
C TYR A 716 5.73 -29.09 10.12
N LYS A 717 5.47 -29.83 9.03
CA LYS A 717 5.80 -31.26 8.89
C LYS A 717 6.55 -31.51 7.58
N GLU A 718 7.46 -32.50 7.57
CA GLU A 718 7.89 -33.12 6.32
C GLU A 718 6.82 -34.13 5.87
N ILE A 719 6.05 -33.78 4.83
CA ILE A 719 4.96 -34.63 4.33
C ILE A 719 5.57 -35.79 3.52
N ALA A 720 5.70 -36.97 4.13
CA ALA A 720 6.16 -38.17 3.43
C ALA A 720 5.06 -38.85 2.59
N SER A 721 3.78 -38.72 2.95
CA SER A 721 2.65 -39.17 2.12
C SER A 721 1.33 -38.54 2.61
N TRP A 722 0.40 -38.25 1.71
CA TRP A 722 -0.94 -37.70 2.02
C TRP A 722 -1.91 -38.74 2.60
N THR A 723 -1.51 -40.01 2.61
CA THR A 723 -2.36 -41.17 2.93
C THR A 723 -2.26 -41.61 4.40
N ASP A 724 -1.37 -41.03 5.19
CA ASP A 724 -1.08 -41.44 6.58
C ASP A 724 -1.76 -40.58 7.67
N LEU A 725 -2.85 -39.86 7.35
CA LEU A 725 -3.70 -39.21 8.38
C LEU A 725 -4.58 -40.22 9.17
N ASN A 726 -4.18 -41.49 9.20
CA ASN A 726 -4.84 -42.52 9.99
C ASN A 726 -4.48 -42.33 11.47
N LEU A 727 -5.43 -41.70 12.18
CA LEU A 727 -5.74 -41.87 13.60
C LEU A 727 -4.54 -41.86 14.56
N SER A 728 -4.22 -40.69 15.12
CA SER A 728 -3.75 -40.68 16.51
C SER A 728 -4.93 -41.09 17.41
N PRO A 729 -4.77 -42.04 18.35
CA PRO A 729 -5.84 -42.49 19.24
C PRO A 729 -6.28 -41.44 20.28
N HIS A 730 -5.73 -40.23 20.25
CA HIS A 730 -6.05 -39.13 21.16
C HIS A 730 -6.68 -37.96 20.41
N LEU A 731 -7.94 -38.12 19.98
CA LEU A 731 -8.75 -37.05 19.39
C LEU A 731 -8.99 -35.94 20.43
N ARG A 732 -8.68 -34.67 20.11
CA ARG A 732 -8.73 -33.56 21.09
C ARG A 732 -9.58 -32.38 20.61
N ARG A 733 -10.11 -31.63 21.57
CA ARG A 733 -10.91 -30.41 21.37
C ARG A 733 -10.06 -29.17 21.59
N LEU A 734 -10.28 -28.14 20.78
CA LEU A 734 -9.66 -26.83 21.00
C LEU A 734 -10.16 -26.24 22.33
N PRO A 735 -9.29 -25.66 23.19
CA PRO A 735 -9.76 -24.86 24.32
C PRO A 735 -10.56 -23.65 23.83
N ARG A 736 -11.37 -23.05 24.71
CA ARG A 736 -12.07 -21.81 24.39
C ARG A 736 -11.06 -20.71 24.07
N LEU A 737 -11.32 -19.99 22.98
CA LEU A 737 -10.49 -18.87 22.54
C LEU A 737 -11.02 -17.54 23.08
N PRO A 738 -10.18 -16.50 23.22
CA PRO A 738 -10.60 -15.19 23.72
C PRO A 738 -11.56 -14.51 22.74
N SER A 739 -12.68 -13.97 23.26
CA SER A 739 -13.77 -13.40 22.44
C SER A 739 -13.40 -12.12 21.66
N ASN A 740 -12.23 -11.53 21.92
CA ASN A 740 -11.76 -10.33 21.23
C ASN A 740 -11.09 -10.62 19.86
N LEU A 741 -10.93 -11.89 19.50
CA LEU A 741 -10.26 -12.33 18.29
C LEU A 741 -10.97 -11.85 17.01
N SER A 742 -10.22 -11.23 16.10
CA SER A 742 -10.65 -10.82 14.76
C SER A 742 -10.04 -11.67 13.65
N SER A 743 -8.89 -12.30 13.90
CA SER A 743 -8.24 -13.22 12.96
C SER A 743 -7.76 -14.50 13.65
N LEU A 744 -8.09 -15.65 13.08
CA LEU A 744 -7.64 -16.97 13.53
C LEU A 744 -7.04 -17.73 12.36
N ARG A 745 -5.78 -18.18 12.50
CA ARG A 745 -5.16 -19.13 11.59
C ARG A 745 -4.59 -20.33 12.33
N LEU A 746 -4.97 -21.52 11.89
CA LEU A 746 -4.45 -22.80 12.38
C LEU A 746 -3.89 -23.59 11.20
N SER A 747 -2.63 -24.03 11.29
CA SER A 747 -1.99 -24.84 10.24
C SER A 747 -1.30 -26.06 10.84
N GLY A 748 -1.48 -27.26 10.29
CA GLY A 748 -0.77 -28.48 10.71
C GLY A 748 -1.29 -29.11 12.01
N CYS A 749 -2.52 -28.80 12.42
CA CYS A 749 -3.14 -29.29 13.66
C CYS A 749 -3.78 -30.68 13.47
N ASP A 750 -2.97 -31.74 13.47
CA ASP A 750 -3.44 -33.11 13.15
C ASP A 750 -4.10 -33.85 14.33
N SER A 751 -3.86 -33.43 15.57
CA SER A 751 -4.50 -34.00 16.76
C SER A 751 -5.85 -33.34 17.09
N LEU A 752 -6.18 -32.24 16.40
CA LEU A 752 -7.38 -31.45 16.65
C LEU A 752 -8.56 -31.99 15.83
N CYS A 753 -9.61 -32.42 16.50
CA CYS A 753 -10.75 -33.10 15.86
C CYS A 753 -12.04 -32.30 15.89
N SER A 754 -12.22 -31.42 16.87
CA SER A 754 -13.32 -30.44 16.88
C SER A 754 -12.91 -29.14 17.57
N MET A 755 -13.62 -28.07 17.23
CA MET A 755 -13.42 -26.74 17.81
C MET A 755 -14.77 -26.04 17.99
N ASP A 756 -14.91 -25.26 19.05
CA ASP A 756 -16.07 -24.40 19.32
C ASP A 756 -15.68 -22.93 19.10
N LEU A 757 -16.30 -22.30 18.11
CA LEU A 757 -16.09 -20.90 17.73
C LEU A 757 -17.26 -19.98 18.17
N SER A 758 -18.25 -20.50 18.88
CA SER A 758 -19.51 -19.80 19.18
C SER A 758 -19.34 -18.46 19.92
N ASN A 759 -18.25 -18.30 20.67
CA ASN A 759 -17.95 -17.09 21.43
C ASN A 759 -17.19 -16.00 20.63
N LEU A 760 -16.70 -16.30 19.43
CA LEU A 760 -15.83 -15.41 18.64
C LEU A 760 -16.61 -14.47 17.70
N ARG A 761 -17.57 -13.72 18.24
CA ARG A 761 -18.44 -12.83 17.44
C ARG A 761 -17.70 -11.73 16.69
N LYS A 762 -16.46 -11.38 17.07
CA LYS A 762 -15.63 -10.37 16.38
C LYS A 762 -14.79 -10.94 15.23
N LEU A 763 -14.78 -12.27 15.04
CA LEU A 763 -13.94 -12.93 14.05
C LEU A 763 -14.33 -12.48 12.64
N SER A 764 -13.37 -11.92 11.91
CA SER A 764 -13.54 -11.50 10.51
C SER A 764 -12.81 -12.41 9.53
N SER A 765 -11.76 -13.11 9.96
CA SER A 765 -10.99 -14.02 9.11
C SER A 765 -10.69 -15.32 9.85
N LEU A 766 -11.05 -16.45 9.24
CA LEU A 766 -10.78 -17.79 9.72
C LEU A 766 -10.04 -18.58 8.63
N SER A 767 -8.86 -19.10 8.98
CA SER A 767 -8.03 -19.90 8.08
C SER A 767 -7.58 -21.19 8.77
N ILE A 768 -7.96 -22.34 8.21
CA ILE A 768 -7.59 -23.67 8.72
C ILE A 768 -6.89 -24.41 7.59
N VAL A 769 -5.65 -24.82 7.82
CA VAL A 769 -4.78 -25.45 6.82
C VAL A 769 -4.23 -26.75 7.41
N TYR A 770 -4.18 -27.85 6.65
CA TYR A 770 -3.59 -29.13 7.07
C TYR A 770 -4.04 -29.58 8.47
N SER A 771 -5.28 -30.07 8.60
CA SER A 771 -5.81 -30.44 9.91
C SER A 771 -6.75 -31.65 9.83
N ALA A 772 -6.89 -32.36 10.95
CA ALA A 772 -7.81 -33.48 11.12
C ALA A 772 -9.17 -33.10 11.73
N ILE A 773 -9.54 -31.81 11.70
CA ILE A 773 -10.83 -31.33 12.23
C ILE A 773 -11.98 -32.00 11.46
N ALA A 774 -12.90 -32.63 12.21
CA ALA A 774 -14.10 -33.25 11.70
C ALA A 774 -15.33 -32.30 11.79
N GLU A 775 -15.35 -31.42 12.79
CA GLU A 775 -16.47 -30.50 13.04
C GLU A 775 -16.00 -29.12 13.55
N ILE A 776 -16.60 -28.06 13.01
CA ILE A 776 -16.40 -26.67 13.42
C ILE A 776 -17.70 -26.15 14.05
N GLU A 777 -17.85 -26.35 15.35
CA GLU A 777 -19.03 -25.93 16.11
C GLU A 777 -19.10 -24.38 16.17
N GLY A 778 -20.30 -23.81 16.01
CA GLY A 778 -20.52 -22.36 16.12
C GLY A 778 -20.12 -21.53 14.89
N LEU A 779 -19.65 -22.13 13.79
CA LEU A 779 -19.27 -21.40 12.56
C LEU A 779 -20.41 -20.53 12.01
N GLY A 780 -21.64 -21.03 12.02
CA GLY A 780 -22.83 -20.30 11.56
C GLY A 780 -23.25 -19.11 12.46
N CYS A 781 -22.60 -18.92 13.62
CA CYS A 781 -22.87 -17.83 14.55
C CYS A 781 -21.90 -16.64 14.39
N LEU A 782 -20.95 -16.70 13.45
CA LEU A 782 -19.89 -15.71 13.26
C LEU A 782 -20.32 -14.53 12.38
N GLU A 783 -21.23 -13.70 12.88
CA GLU A 783 -21.87 -12.59 12.13
C GLU A 783 -20.89 -11.59 11.47
N ASN A 784 -19.64 -11.50 11.93
CA ASN A 784 -18.61 -10.62 11.40
C ASN A 784 -17.63 -11.28 10.41
N LEU A 785 -17.77 -12.59 10.16
CA LEU A 785 -16.86 -13.34 9.30
C LEU A 785 -16.94 -12.82 7.86
N ARG A 786 -15.78 -12.52 7.27
CA ARG A 786 -15.60 -12.04 5.90
C ARG A 786 -14.84 -13.05 5.04
N ASP A 787 -13.83 -13.70 5.62
CA ASP A 787 -12.95 -14.64 4.95
C ASP A 787 -12.98 -16.00 5.65
N LEU A 788 -13.28 -17.06 4.90
CA LEU A 788 -13.25 -18.45 5.35
C LEU A 788 -12.38 -19.30 4.41
N ASP A 789 -11.20 -19.67 4.89
CA ASP A 789 -10.22 -20.47 4.16
C ASP A 789 -10.04 -21.85 4.82
N LEU A 790 -10.35 -22.93 4.10
CA LEU A 790 -10.24 -24.32 4.55
C LEU A 790 -9.40 -25.13 3.57
N HIS A 791 -8.16 -25.43 3.93
CA HIS A 791 -7.22 -26.14 3.07
C HIS A 791 -6.77 -27.46 3.71
N CYS A 792 -6.93 -28.58 3.01
CA CYS A 792 -6.54 -29.91 3.47
C CYS A 792 -7.06 -30.26 4.87
N VAL A 793 -8.34 -29.97 5.12
CA VAL A 793 -9.04 -30.37 6.34
C VAL A 793 -9.60 -31.78 6.09
N GLY A 794 -8.83 -32.79 6.45
CA GLY A 794 -9.01 -34.15 5.94
C GLY A 794 -10.28 -34.86 6.44
N GLN A 795 -10.74 -34.56 7.65
CA GLN A 795 -11.87 -35.25 8.30
C GLN A 795 -13.19 -34.49 8.23
N LEU A 796 -13.19 -33.25 7.73
CA LEU A 796 -14.37 -32.40 7.69
C LEU A 796 -15.38 -32.98 6.70
N ALA A 797 -16.47 -33.54 7.21
CA ALA A 797 -17.49 -34.20 6.39
C ALA A 797 -18.53 -33.21 5.84
N LYS A 798 -18.86 -32.17 6.61
CA LYS A 798 -19.95 -31.23 6.31
C LYS A 798 -19.61 -29.83 6.79
N LEU A 799 -20.09 -28.83 6.06
CA LEU A 799 -20.15 -27.44 6.53
C LEU A 799 -21.59 -27.07 6.92
N PRO A 800 -21.80 -26.30 8.01
CA PRO A 800 -23.13 -25.88 8.44
C PRO A 800 -23.73 -24.84 7.48
N ASP A 801 -25.01 -24.52 7.68
CA ASP A 801 -25.69 -23.45 6.95
C ASP A 801 -25.03 -22.08 7.18
N LEU A 802 -24.45 -21.52 6.11
CA LEU A 802 -23.73 -20.25 6.12
C LEU A 802 -24.61 -19.07 5.69
N SER A 803 -25.89 -19.29 5.39
CA SER A 803 -26.81 -18.27 4.85
C SER A 803 -26.96 -17.05 5.75
N LYS A 804 -26.80 -17.21 7.07
CA LYS A 804 -26.91 -16.13 8.07
C LYS A 804 -25.66 -15.24 8.16
N LEU A 805 -24.56 -15.61 7.51
CA LEU A 805 -23.30 -14.88 7.55
C LEU A 805 -23.26 -13.76 6.49
N ASN A 806 -24.07 -12.72 6.69
CA ASN A 806 -24.30 -11.65 5.70
C ASN A 806 -23.04 -10.83 5.34
N LYS A 807 -21.97 -10.90 6.14
CA LYS A 807 -20.70 -10.22 5.89
C LYS A 807 -19.66 -11.10 5.19
N LEU A 808 -19.96 -12.38 4.97
CA LEU A 808 -19.04 -13.34 4.34
C LEU A 808 -18.86 -12.97 2.87
N ARG A 809 -17.61 -12.68 2.48
CA ARG A 809 -17.24 -12.25 1.13
C ARG A 809 -16.47 -13.35 0.39
N HIS A 810 -15.59 -14.06 1.09
CA HIS A 810 -14.67 -15.02 0.50
C HIS A 810 -14.79 -16.38 1.18
N ILE A 811 -15.01 -17.43 0.39
CA ILE A 811 -14.91 -18.83 0.82
C ILE A 811 -13.93 -19.55 -0.11
N GLU A 812 -12.86 -20.08 0.46
CA GLU A 812 -11.92 -20.95 -0.25
C GLU A 812 -11.81 -22.30 0.46
N VAL A 813 -12.12 -23.38 -0.25
CA VAL A 813 -12.03 -24.76 0.23
C VAL A 813 -11.15 -25.56 -0.73
N TRP A 814 -10.05 -26.13 -0.25
CA TRP A 814 -9.09 -26.86 -1.08
C TRP A 814 -8.70 -28.18 -0.43
N GLY A 815 -8.64 -29.27 -1.19
CA GLY A 815 -8.05 -30.52 -0.72
C GLY A 815 -8.75 -31.18 0.48
N CYS A 816 -10.02 -30.83 0.74
CA CYS A 816 -10.82 -31.40 1.83
C CYS A 816 -11.47 -32.71 1.36
N GLY A 817 -10.71 -33.81 1.46
CA GLY A 817 -11.05 -35.09 0.82
C GLY A 817 -12.37 -35.73 1.27
N ASN A 818 -12.77 -35.55 2.54
CA ASN A 818 -13.99 -36.14 3.11
C ASN A 818 -15.22 -35.21 3.06
N LEU A 819 -15.08 -33.98 2.57
CA LEU A 819 -16.19 -33.03 2.53
C LEU A 819 -17.23 -33.49 1.50
N VAL A 820 -18.43 -33.83 1.96
CA VAL A 820 -19.52 -34.39 1.13
C VAL A 820 -20.50 -33.30 0.69
N GLU A 821 -20.84 -32.37 1.58
CA GLU A 821 -21.84 -31.33 1.34
C GLU A 821 -21.53 -30.03 2.12
N ILE A 822 -22.09 -28.92 1.63
CA ILE A 822 -22.28 -27.68 2.38
C ILE A 822 -23.78 -27.58 2.65
N GLN A 823 -24.17 -27.58 3.93
CA GLN A 823 -25.59 -27.57 4.32
C GLN A 823 -26.23 -26.21 4.04
N GLY A 824 -27.54 -26.23 3.77
CA GLY A 824 -28.35 -25.03 3.62
C GLY A 824 -28.00 -24.21 2.38
N GLU A 825 -28.12 -22.88 2.50
CA GLU A 825 -27.85 -21.95 1.41
C GLU A 825 -26.55 -21.17 1.68
N LEU A 826 -25.91 -20.71 0.61
CA LEU A 826 -24.74 -19.85 0.71
C LEU A 826 -25.17 -18.37 0.77
N PRO A 827 -24.43 -17.49 1.49
CA PRO A 827 -24.81 -16.10 1.64
C PRO A 827 -24.80 -15.33 0.30
N TRP A 828 -25.80 -14.46 0.13
CA TRP A 828 -26.06 -13.77 -1.14
C TRP A 828 -25.03 -12.69 -1.51
N PHE A 829 -24.34 -12.11 -0.53
CA PHE A 829 -23.41 -10.99 -0.71
C PHE A 829 -21.94 -11.41 -0.90
N MET A 830 -21.70 -12.69 -1.23
CA MET A 830 -20.34 -13.19 -1.46
C MET A 830 -19.71 -12.60 -2.72
N ASP A 831 -18.41 -12.39 -2.65
CA ASP A 831 -17.59 -11.93 -3.77
C ASP A 831 -16.95 -13.11 -4.50
N GLU A 832 -16.51 -14.13 -3.76
CA GLU A 832 -15.81 -15.28 -4.32
C GLU A 832 -16.07 -16.58 -3.56
N LEU A 833 -16.36 -17.66 -4.32
CA LEU A 833 -16.44 -19.03 -3.84
C LEU A 833 -15.46 -19.90 -4.64
N ARG A 834 -14.52 -20.54 -3.95
CA ARG A 834 -13.50 -21.41 -4.53
C ARG A 834 -13.54 -22.77 -3.86
N ILE A 835 -13.78 -23.84 -4.62
CA ILE A 835 -13.75 -25.23 -4.13
C ILE A 835 -12.87 -26.07 -5.06
N TYR A 836 -11.85 -26.73 -4.51
CA TYR A 836 -10.88 -27.48 -5.30
C TYR A 836 -10.54 -28.81 -4.65
N SER A 837 -10.34 -29.86 -5.45
CA SER A 837 -9.77 -31.14 -5.00
C SER A 837 -10.47 -31.74 -3.76
N CYS A 838 -11.80 -31.59 -3.67
CA CYS A 838 -12.64 -32.16 -2.62
C CYS A 838 -13.31 -33.43 -3.15
N ASP A 839 -12.59 -34.54 -3.16
CA ASP A 839 -12.97 -35.69 -3.98
C ASP A 839 -14.24 -36.42 -3.50
N SER A 840 -14.66 -36.31 -2.23
CA SER A 840 -15.90 -36.92 -1.74
C SER A 840 -17.14 -36.05 -1.87
N PHE A 841 -17.02 -34.87 -2.47
CA PHE A 841 -18.12 -33.92 -2.59
C PHE A 841 -19.19 -34.46 -3.55
N GLN A 842 -20.43 -34.62 -3.05
CA GLN A 842 -21.54 -35.26 -3.77
C GLN A 842 -22.64 -34.28 -4.17
N GLU A 843 -22.96 -33.32 -3.30
CA GLU A 843 -24.05 -32.36 -3.52
C GLU A 843 -23.52 -30.93 -3.61
N PHE A 844 -23.84 -30.27 -4.72
CA PHE A 844 -23.54 -28.85 -4.90
C PHE A 844 -24.68 -28.01 -4.31
N PRO A 845 -24.38 -26.97 -3.51
CA PRO A 845 -25.39 -25.97 -3.18
C PRO A 845 -25.93 -25.33 -4.48
N ASN A 846 -27.07 -24.66 -4.43
CA ASN A 846 -27.64 -24.03 -5.64
C ASN A 846 -26.77 -22.85 -6.13
N LEU A 847 -25.71 -23.16 -6.89
CA LEU A 847 -24.71 -22.21 -7.37
C LEU A 847 -25.32 -21.18 -8.30
N PHE A 848 -26.42 -21.53 -8.98
CA PHE A 848 -27.12 -20.64 -9.91
C PHE A 848 -27.73 -19.42 -9.22
N ARG A 849 -27.98 -19.47 -7.90
CA ARG A 849 -28.40 -18.30 -7.12
C ARG A 849 -27.29 -17.27 -6.91
N LEU A 850 -26.02 -17.69 -6.87
CA LEU A 850 -24.89 -16.80 -6.61
C LEU A 850 -24.38 -16.09 -7.87
N MET A 851 -24.78 -16.59 -9.04
CA MET A 851 -24.30 -16.07 -10.30
C MET A 851 -24.93 -14.71 -10.61
N GLY A 852 -24.13 -13.81 -11.18
CA GLY A 852 -24.50 -12.43 -11.45
C GLY A 852 -23.67 -11.42 -10.66
N LYS A 853 -23.24 -11.75 -9.43
CA LYS A 853 -22.42 -10.88 -8.56
C LYS A 853 -21.18 -11.58 -7.96
N THR A 854 -21.24 -12.89 -7.71
CA THR A 854 -20.17 -13.68 -7.07
C THR A 854 -19.35 -14.44 -8.12
N ASP A 855 -18.02 -14.42 -8.04
CA ASP A 855 -17.17 -15.31 -8.82
C ASP A 855 -17.15 -16.71 -8.17
N VAL A 856 -17.54 -17.74 -8.92
CA VAL A 856 -17.65 -19.11 -8.41
C VAL A 856 -16.73 -20.02 -9.21
N TYR A 857 -15.82 -20.70 -8.52
CA TYR A 857 -14.94 -21.68 -9.10
C TYR A 857 -14.99 -22.98 -8.31
N ILE A 858 -15.38 -24.06 -8.96
CA ILE A 858 -15.39 -25.40 -8.37
C ILE A 858 -14.73 -26.39 -9.31
N CYS A 859 -13.77 -27.16 -8.80
CA CYS A 859 -13.06 -28.20 -9.54
C CYS A 859 -12.89 -29.43 -8.66
N ILE A 860 -13.66 -30.49 -8.94
CA ILE A 860 -13.70 -31.73 -8.17
C ILE A 860 -13.58 -32.90 -9.14
N ARG A 861 -12.55 -33.73 -8.97
CA ARG A 861 -12.23 -34.85 -9.89
C ARG A 861 -12.19 -34.37 -11.36
N ASN A 862 -13.12 -34.88 -12.19
CA ASN A 862 -13.27 -34.52 -13.61
C ASN A 862 -14.39 -33.48 -13.85
N GLN A 863 -15.02 -32.97 -12.79
CA GLN A 863 -16.09 -31.99 -12.86
C GLN A 863 -15.54 -30.59 -12.61
N MET A 864 -15.95 -29.62 -13.44
CA MET A 864 -15.59 -28.22 -13.23
C MET A 864 -16.79 -27.30 -13.46
N PHE A 865 -17.07 -26.47 -12.47
CA PHE A 865 -17.99 -25.33 -12.57
C PHE A 865 -17.18 -24.05 -12.44
N GLY A 866 -17.31 -23.14 -13.39
CA GLY A 866 -16.62 -21.85 -13.33
C GLY A 866 -17.53 -20.75 -13.82
N TYR A 867 -17.99 -19.90 -12.91
CA TYR A 867 -18.58 -18.61 -13.24
C TYR A 867 -17.56 -17.53 -12.91
N THR A 868 -16.94 -16.92 -13.92
CA THR A 868 -15.80 -16.02 -13.72
C THR A 868 -15.99 -14.65 -14.34
N GLY A 869 -15.57 -13.66 -13.57
CA GLY A 869 -15.65 -12.26 -13.88
C GLY A 869 -17.03 -11.81 -14.29
N GLY A 870 -18.14 -12.43 -13.84
CA GLY A 870 -19.52 -12.05 -14.13
C GLY A 870 -20.11 -12.38 -15.52
N HIS A 871 -19.39 -13.03 -16.44
CA HIS A 871 -19.84 -13.25 -17.84
C HIS A 871 -19.59 -14.64 -18.40
N ARG A 872 -18.67 -15.38 -17.81
CA ARG A 872 -18.22 -16.65 -18.37
C ARG A 872 -18.73 -17.75 -17.49
N LEU A 873 -19.61 -18.59 -18.02
CA LEU A 873 -20.02 -19.83 -17.39
C LEU A 873 -19.36 -21.01 -18.11
N LEU A 874 -18.62 -21.80 -17.35
CA LEU A 874 -18.00 -23.06 -17.75
C LEU A 874 -18.62 -24.18 -16.94
N LEU A 875 -19.16 -25.18 -17.64
CA LEU A 875 -19.59 -26.44 -17.07
C LEU A 875 -18.86 -27.58 -17.76
N ARG A 876 -18.13 -28.39 -16.99
CA ARG A 876 -17.41 -29.56 -17.51
C ARG A 876 -17.71 -30.81 -16.69
N GLY A 877 -17.98 -31.92 -17.37
CA GLY A 877 -17.97 -33.26 -16.75
C GLY A 877 -19.15 -33.58 -15.81
N PHE A 878 -20.16 -32.70 -15.71
CA PHE A 878 -21.32 -32.92 -14.84
C PHE A 878 -22.23 -34.05 -15.36
N LYS A 879 -22.63 -34.96 -14.46
CA LYS A 879 -23.47 -36.13 -14.79
C LYS A 879 -24.97 -35.95 -14.56
N GLN A 880 -25.41 -35.05 -13.68
CA GLN A 880 -26.83 -34.91 -13.28
C GLN A 880 -27.26 -33.45 -13.04
N MET A 881 -26.55 -32.47 -13.61
CA MET A 881 -26.85 -31.05 -13.38
C MET A 881 -27.91 -30.55 -14.37
N GLN A 882 -29.10 -30.17 -13.87
CA GLN A 882 -30.09 -29.44 -14.66
C GLN A 882 -29.64 -27.98 -14.76
N ILE A 883 -29.48 -27.48 -15.99
CA ILE A 883 -29.21 -26.06 -16.23
C ILE A 883 -30.57 -25.34 -16.18
N PRO A 884 -30.80 -24.40 -15.24
CA PRO A 884 -32.04 -23.64 -15.17
C PRO A 884 -32.15 -22.66 -16.35
N ASP A 885 -33.33 -22.03 -16.49
CA ASP A 885 -33.53 -20.98 -17.49
C ASP A 885 -32.52 -19.82 -17.29
N LEU A 886 -31.70 -19.60 -18.30
CA LEU A 886 -30.64 -18.58 -18.31
C LEU A 886 -31.12 -17.26 -18.92
N SER A 887 -32.39 -17.15 -19.31
CA SER A 887 -32.97 -15.97 -19.98
C SER A 887 -32.74 -14.66 -19.21
N ASN A 888 -32.78 -14.70 -17.88
CA ASN A 888 -32.59 -13.54 -16.99
C ASN A 888 -31.11 -13.14 -16.76
N TRP A 889 -30.16 -13.79 -17.42
CA TRP A 889 -28.72 -13.68 -17.13
C TRP A 889 -28.00 -12.72 -18.07
N ASN A 890 -28.44 -11.46 -18.05
CA ASN A 890 -28.08 -10.42 -19.03
C ASN A 890 -26.60 -9.98 -19.08
N ARG A 891 -25.72 -10.59 -18.27
CA ARG A 891 -24.26 -10.35 -18.28
C ARG A 891 -23.48 -11.54 -18.83
N LEU A 892 -24.14 -12.69 -19.01
CA LEU A 892 -23.48 -13.88 -19.53
C LEU A 892 -23.17 -13.67 -21.01
N THR A 893 -21.88 -13.51 -21.34
CA THR A 893 -21.42 -13.33 -22.72
C THR A 893 -20.75 -14.59 -23.27
N ILE A 894 -20.27 -15.50 -22.41
CA ILE A 894 -19.64 -16.74 -22.82
C ILE A 894 -20.23 -17.93 -22.04
N LEU A 895 -20.82 -18.88 -22.77
CA LEU A 895 -21.27 -20.15 -22.24
C LEU A 895 -20.43 -21.29 -22.83
N THR A 896 -19.76 -22.06 -21.98
CA THR A 896 -18.96 -23.23 -22.38
C THR A 896 -19.47 -24.48 -21.66
N LEU A 897 -19.90 -25.47 -22.43
CA LEU A 897 -20.30 -26.80 -21.98
C LEU A 897 -19.32 -27.83 -22.54
N GLU A 898 -18.65 -28.60 -21.69
CA GLU A 898 -17.67 -29.60 -22.12
C GLU A 898 -17.94 -30.95 -21.43
N SER A 899 -17.97 -32.06 -22.17
CA SER A 899 -18.10 -33.41 -21.61
C SER A 899 -19.32 -33.59 -20.67
N CYS A 900 -20.43 -32.90 -20.94
CA CYS A 900 -21.67 -33.01 -20.16
C CYS A 900 -22.53 -34.16 -20.73
N HIS A 901 -22.09 -35.40 -20.51
CA HIS A 901 -22.60 -36.59 -21.23
C HIS A 901 -24.07 -36.92 -21.04
N ASN A 902 -24.73 -36.43 -19.99
CA ASN A 902 -26.15 -36.70 -19.68
C ASN A 902 -27.07 -35.49 -19.91
N LEU A 903 -26.53 -34.36 -20.36
CA LEU A 903 -27.34 -33.18 -20.68
C LEU A 903 -28.11 -33.43 -21.98
N VAL A 904 -29.44 -33.52 -21.93
CA VAL A 904 -30.30 -33.82 -23.09
C VAL A 904 -30.78 -32.55 -23.80
N GLU A 905 -31.14 -31.53 -23.03
CA GLU A 905 -31.54 -30.21 -23.52
C GLU A 905 -31.07 -29.12 -22.55
N ILE A 906 -30.85 -27.91 -23.05
CA ILE A 906 -30.72 -26.71 -22.22
C ILE A 906 -32.14 -26.13 -22.11
N GLN A 907 -32.68 -26.05 -20.89
CA GLN A 907 -34.04 -25.56 -20.68
C GLN A 907 -34.11 -24.03 -20.74
N GLY A 908 -35.24 -23.51 -21.23
CA GLY A 908 -35.49 -22.07 -21.31
C GLY A 908 -34.85 -21.36 -22.51
N GLU A 909 -34.78 -20.03 -22.44
CA GLU A 909 -34.12 -19.21 -23.45
C GLU A 909 -32.69 -18.85 -23.02
N LEU A 910 -31.80 -18.64 -23.98
CA LEU A 910 -30.46 -18.13 -23.70
C LEU A 910 -30.50 -16.59 -23.56
N PRO A 911 -29.63 -15.98 -22.73
CA PRO A 911 -29.66 -14.53 -22.52
C PRO A 911 -29.22 -13.78 -23.78
N GLN A 912 -29.87 -12.64 -24.07
CA GLN A 912 -29.59 -11.81 -25.24
C GLN A 912 -28.16 -11.25 -25.28
N SER A 913 -27.48 -11.20 -24.14
CA SER A 913 -26.07 -10.79 -24.00
C SER A 913 -25.06 -11.84 -24.48
N LEU A 914 -25.50 -13.06 -24.80
CA LEU A 914 -24.61 -14.17 -25.13
C LEU A 914 -23.88 -13.91 -26.46
N GLU A 915 -22.57 -13.75 -26.41
CA GLU A 915 -21.72 -13.51 -27.59
C GLU A 915 -21.04 -14.77 -28.10
N LYS A 916 -20.72 -15.73 -27.21
CA LYS A 916 -20.01 -16.96 -27.55
C LYS A 916 -20.65 -18.17 -26.88
N LEU A 917 -21.04 -19.15 -27.70
CA LEU A 917 -21.52 -20.46 -27.25
C LEU A 917 -20.53 -21.54 -27.67
N ARG A 918 -20.01 -22.30 -26.71
CA ARG A 918 -19.08 -23.41 -26.95
C ARG A 918 -19.65 -24.68 -26.34
N ILE A 919 -19.78 -25.73 -27.13
CA ILE A 919 -20.26 -27.04 -26.71
C ILE A 919 -19.33 -28.10 -27.27
N GLN A 920 -18.75 -28.91 -26.39
CA GLN A 920 -17.77 -29.92 -26.76
C GLN A 920 -18.05 -31.24 -26.07
N CYS A 921 -17.98 -32.36 -26.79
CA CYS A 921 -18.11 -33.72 -26.25
C CYS A 921 -19.40 -33.96 -25.44
N CYS A 922 -20.51 -33.29 -25.80
CA CYS A 922 -21.82 -33.44 -25.15
C CYS A 922 -22.72 -34.37 -25.98
N GLU A 923 -22.47 -35.67 -25.89
CA GLU A 923 -23.04 -36.68 -26.79
C GLU A 923 -24.55 -36.90 -26.67
N SER A 924 -25.13 -36.62 -25.49
CA SER A 924 -26.57 -36.79 -25.26
C SER A 924 -27.41 -35.56 -25.60
N LEU A 925 -26.79 -34.43 -25.89
CA LEU A 925 -27.49 -33.17 -26.16
C LEU A 925 -28.20 -33.25 -27.51
N GLN A 926 -29.53 -33.22 -27.48
CA GLN A 926 -30.38 -33.39 -28.67
C GLN A 926 -30.93 -32.07 -29.19
N LYS A 927 -31.13 -31.08 -28.31
CA LYS A 927 -31.77 -29.82 -28.66
C LYS A 927 -31.08 -28.64 -27.99
N LEU A 928 -30.95 -27.54 -28.75
CA LEU A 928 -30.58 -26.23 -28.23
C LEU A 928 -31.79 -25.28 -28.24
N PRO A 929 -31.81 -24.28 -27.36
CA PRO A 929 -32.73 -23.13 -27.46
C PRO A 929 -32.57 -22.42 -28.80
N ASP A 930 -33.61 -21.68 -29.23
CA ASP A 930 -33.56 -20.96 -30.50
C ASP A 930 -32.44 -19.90 -30.48
N LEU A 931 -31.39 -20.16 -31.26
CA LEU A 931 -30.25 -19.26 -31.42
C LEU A 931 -30.58 -18.08 -32.34
N SER A 932 -31.66 -18.16 -33.12
CA SER A 932 -32.06 -17.13 -34.07
C SER A 932 -32.48 -15.83 -33.36
N SER A 933 -33.01 -15.93 -32.15
CA SER A 933 -33.48 -14.78 -31.38
C SER A 933 -32.34 -13.95 -30.76
N LEU A 934 -31.11 -14.47 -30.69
CA LEU A 934 -29.97 -13.87 -30.01
C LEU A 934 -29.22 -12.87 -30.92
N LYS A 935 -29.45 -11.57 -30.73
CA LYS A 935 -28.86 -10.52 -31.59
C LYS A 935 -27.35 -10.30 -31.36
N GLY A 936 -26.82 -10.69 -30.19
CA GLY A 936 -25.43 -10.48 -29.81
C GLY A 936 -24.48 -11.64 -30.11
N LEU A 937 -24.98 -12.78 -30.59
CA LEU A 937 -24.20 -14.01 -30.76
C LEU A 937 -23.22 -13.90 -31.94
N ARG A 938 -21.91 -14.02 -31.68
CA ARG A 938 -20.85 -13.81 -32.67
C ARG A 938 -20.09 -15.09 -33.03
N LYS A 939 -19.95 -16.03 -32.09
CA LYS A 939 -19.23 -17.30 -32.31
C LYS A 939 -19.99 -18.48 -31.70
N VAL A 940 -20.20 -19.52 -32.49
CA VAL A 940 -20.73 -20.82 -32.04
C VAL A 940 -19.71 -21.90 -32.36
N THR A 941 -19.30 -22.67 -31.36
CA THR A 941 -18.38 -23.79 -31.52
C THR A 941 -19.04 -25.06 -31.02
N ILE A 942 -19.22 -26.04 -31.89
CA ILE A 942 -19.82 -27.34 -31.54
C ILE A 942 -18.88 -28.45 -32.01
N ARG A 943 -18.35 -29.25 -31.08
CA ARG A 943 -17.43 -30.36 -31.37
C ARG A 943 -17.91 -31.64 -30.71
N HIS A 944 -17.82 -32.77 -31.42
CA HIS A 944 -18.16 -34.11 -30.91
C HIS A 944 -19.51 -34.19 -30.17
N CYS A 945 -20.59 -33.64 -30.75
CA CYS A 945 -21.95 -33.66 -30.19
C CYS A 945 -22.91 -34.42 -31.13
N GLY A 946 -22.82 -35.74 -31.14
CA GLY A 946 -23.38 -36.58 -32.21
C GLY A 946 -24.91 -36.62 -32.34
N LYS A 947 -25.66 -36.23 -31.30
CA LYS A 947 -27.14 -36.23 -31.31
C LYS A 947 -27.77 -34.87 -31.62
N LEU A 948 -26.96 -33.82 -31.75
CA LEU A 948 -27.44 -32.48 -32.04
C LEU A 948 -27.51 -32.27 -33.57
N ALA A 949 -28.52 -31.55 -34.05
CA ALA A 949 -28.65 -31.20 -35.48
C ALA A 949 -27.62 -30.11 -35.89
N VAL A 950 -26.34 -30.48 -35.88
CA VAL A 950 -25.20 -29.55 -36.09
C VAL A 950 -25.25 -28.87 -37.47
N GLU A 951 -25.72 -29.57 -38.51
CA GLU A 951 -25.85 -29.02 -39.87
C GLU A 951 -26.87 -27.87 -39.94
N GLU A 952 -28.00 -28.02 -39.25
CA GLU A 952 -29.05 -27.00 -39.19
C GLU A 952 -28.56 -25.76 -38.43
N ILE A 953 -27.83 -25.95 -37.33
CA ILE A 953 -27.21 -24.88 -36.55
C ILE A 953 -26.13 -24.17 -37.37
N SER A 954 -25.31 -24.91 -38.12
CA SER A 954 -24.28 -24.34 -38.99
C SER A 954 -24.89 -23.47 -40.08
N ARG A 955 -25.99 -23.91 -40.70
CA ARG A 955 -26.71 -23.13 -41.72
C ARG A 955 -27.28 -21.83 -41.13
N LEU A 956 -27.90 -21.92 -39.97
CA LEU A 956 -28.43 -20.76 -39.24
C LEU A 956 -27.33 -19.75 -38.87
N CYS A 957 -26.14 -20.24 -38.47
CA CYS A 957 -25.00 -19.37 -38.20
C CYS A 957 -24.51 -18.65 -39.46
N SER A 958 -24.42 -19.35 -40.60
CA SER A 958 -24.03 -18.77 -41.89
C SER A 958 -25.01 -17.70 -42.38
N GLU A 959 -26.31 -17.96 -42.28
CA GLU A 959 -27.37 -17.00 -42.67
C GLU A 959 -27.31 -15.71 -41.84
N LYS A 960 -26.90 -15.80 -40.57
CA LYS A 960 -26.79 -14.66 -39.65
C LYS A 960 -25.37 -14.07 -39.51
N SER A 961 -24.43 -14.48 -40.37
CA SER A 961 -23.02 -14.04 -40.31
C SER A 961 -22.32 -14.29 -38.96
N ILE A 962 -22.70 -15.38 -38.27
CA ILE A 962 -22.11 -15.84 -37.00
C ILE A 962 -20.95 -16.80 -37.33
N LYS A 963 -19.78 -16.63 -36.69
CA LYS A 963 -18.64 -17.54 -36.91
C LYS A 963 -18.95 -18.92 -36.31
N PHE A 964 -19.19 -19.91 -37.16
CA PHE A 964 -19.35 -21.31 -36.76
C PHE A 964 -18.03 -22.07 -36.86
N VAL A 965 -17.71 -22.88 -35.84
CA VAL A 965 -16.55 -23.78 -35.83
C VAL A 965 -17.05 -25.18 -35.46
N GLY A 966 -16.99 -26.11 -36.39
CA GLY A 966 -17.41 -27.51 -36.20
C GLY A 966 -16.36 -28.50 -36.71
N GLY A 967 -16.29 -29.69 -36.11
CA GLY A 967 -15.31 -30.73 -36.46
C GLY A 967 -13.95 -30.60 -35.75
N ASP A 968 -13.01 -31.48 -36.14
CA ASP A 968 -11.70 -31.74 -35.51
C ASP A 968 -10.64 -30.63 -35.76
N ASP A 969 -11.01 -29.51 -36.38
CA ASP A 969 -10.10 -28.40 -36.63
C ASP A 969 -9.69 -27.71 -35.31
N GLU A 970 -8.41 -27.82 -34.95
CA GLU A 970 -7.81 -27.11 -33.82
C GLU A 970 -7.64 -25.61 -34.12
N ASP A 971 -8.62 -24.79 -33.72
CA ASP A 971 -8.45 -23.34 -33.55
C ASP A 971 -7.32 -23.06 -32.51
N GLU A 972 -6.11 -22.69 -32.97
CA GLU A 972 -4.97 -22.35 -32.09
C GLU A 972 -5.19 -21.08 -31.24
N GLU A 973 -6.15 -20.21 -31.60
CA GLU A 973 -6.40 -18.92 -30.93
C GLU A 973 -7.12 -19.03 -29.56
N ASP A 974 -7.56 -20.23 -29.16
CA ASP A 974 -8.36 -20.43 -27.96
C ASP A 974 -7.86 -21.66 -27.17
N LYS A 975 -6.53 -21.79 -26.97
CA LYS A 975 -6.05 -22.57 -25.81
C LYS A 975 -6.68 -21.92 -24.58
N LEU A 976 -7.70 -22.57 -24.00
CA LEU A 976 -8.28 -22.23 -22.70
C LEU A 976 -7.13 -21.77 -21.80
N PRO A 977 -7.21 -20.61 -21.10
CA PRO A 977 -6.17 -20.24 -20.16
C PRO A 977 -6.01 -21.46 -19.27
N VAL A 978 -4.84 -22.09 -19.33
CA VAL A 978 -4.67 -23.48 -18.92
C VAL A 978 -5.10 -23.58 -17.46
N TRP A 979 -6.37 -23.97 -17.22
CA TRP A 979 -6.94 -24.16 -15.89
C TRP A 979 -6.17 -25.25 -15.11
N PRO A 980 -5.53 -26.24 -15.75
CA PRO A 980 -4.53 -27.09 -15.11
C PRO A 980 -3.26 -26.36 -14.62
N THR A 981 -2.97 -25.16 -15.12
CA THR A 981 -1.84 -24.34 -14.63
C THR A 981 -2.19 -23.65 -13.34
N ILE A 982 -3.47 -23.36 -13.02
CA ILE A 982 -3.84 -22.97 -11.65
C ILE A 982 -3.56 -24.15 -10.73
N LEU A 983 -4.00 -25.37 -11.06
CA LEU A 983 -3.68 -26.58 -10.28
C LEU A 983 -2.17 -26.90 -10.18
N ARG A 984 -1.37 -26.69 -11.23
CA ARG A 984 0.11 -26.89 -11.21
C ARG A 984 0.88 -25.75 -10.56
N TYR A 985 0.42 -24.51 -10.69
CA TYR A 985 1.03 -23.32 -10.10
C TYR A 985 0.66 -23.19 -8.61
N GLU A 986 -0.52 -23.65 -8.21
CA GLU A 986 -0.98 -23.85 -6.83
C GLU A 986 -0.24 -25.05 -6.20
N ARG A 987 -0.17 -26.23 -6.83
CA ARG A 987 0.67 -27.36 -6.34
C ARG A 987 2.13 -26.94 -6.07
N GLY A 988 2.69 -26.05 -6.89
CA GLY A 988 4.03 -25.48 -6.68
C GLY A 988 4.15 -24.35 -5.65
N ARG A 989 3.02 -23.73 -5.27
CA ARG A 989 2.89 -22.69 -4.24
C ARG A 989 2.84 -23.30 -2.84
N TRP A 990 2.21 -24.47 -2.71
CA TRP A 990 1.97 -25.18 -1.45
C TRP A 990 3.04 -26.23 -1.12
N ALA A 991 3.76 -26.79 -2.11
CA ALA A 991 4.98 -27.58 -1.85
C ALA A 991 6.20 -26.73 -1.39
N ARG A 992 6.01 -25.43 -1.15
CA ARG A 992 7.07 -24.47 -0.77
C ARG A 992 6.66 -23.51 0.36
N ARG A 993 5.51 -23.72 1.00
CA ARG A 993 5.09 -23.01 2.21
C ARG A 993 5.06 -23.99 3.36
#